data_AF-A0A5S6QKQ8-F1
#
_entry.id   AF-A0A5S6QKQ8-F1
#
_cell.length_a   1.000
_cell.length_b   1.000
_cell.length_c   1.000
_cell.angle_alpha   90.00
_cell.angle_beta   90.00
_cell.angle_gamma   90.00
#
_symmetry.space_group_name_H-M   'P 1'
#
loop_
_entity.id
_entity.type
_entity.pdbx_description
1 polymer ?
#
loop_
_entity_poly.entity_id
_entity_poly.type
_entity_poly.pdbx_seq_one_letter_code
_entity_poly.pdbx_strand_id
1 'polypeptide(L)'
;MLGRLVALCEKSGSLAAHSAKLLQRSAHGQVPPFSPPKPTAEVKLARFIVAISIPLIGFLGYQSYRVEKEHENHPRDPYIDYDHLYAHRKARRLPYGDGIRTPFHNPYRNALPGIGYEAEDPYVTKMKAQGKDPEETSCCLMCDSRYVKFTPFHRNVARRSSCLSTRGSTEVNETVPTVLIFRSIHPYALSRVPFLMTIAFSPSVTECVPLAVLLIVCLVKRYVSYVPETVTHCLASGPSLQCWSGSPLFSLEKVIDEPEIIFPDESLTKWASSSEHYKLFAPNFLLRVQNYKELKRHDRGSAYHGFDLLVSDKLGPHRRTLPDTRHPLCLNETYSIGHLPNVSLIINYYNEALSVLIRMVNGIIQRTPAKLLHEILLIDDNSDRDFACEEKLREYASMASWPKVVRFMGTRKREGLIRARIFGARQASGQVLVFLDSHCEVNVGWLQPLLIRVAEDPTRVVSPVVDHISPTTFEYSASVICRGGFDWMLNFQWLYFSSSFFKEPTNSVIPFRTPAVSGGLFAVNKKFFHHVGEFDPGMDIWGAENIEFSIRVWLCGGSLEIAPCSRVGHVFRVYRPYATPKGANTPEKNAVRAVRVWLDEYAERFFAYKPSAASLDVGSLQERIDLRKRLQCHSFHWYLGRVYPELATKLVFALLGK
;
A
#
# COMPACT_ATOMS: atom_id res chain seq x y z
N MET A 1 83.17 14.36 -1.42
CA MET A 1 82.74 14.25 -2.83
C MET A 1 83.78 13.44 -3.59
N LEU A 2 83.33 12.60 -4.52
CA LEU A 2 84.11 11.71 -5.40
C LEU A 2 84.91 10.59 -4.71
N GLY A 3 84.18 9.68 -4.08
CA GLY A 3 84.72 8.42 -3.57
C GLY A 3 83.68 7.64 -2.77
N ARG A 4 82.60 7.19 -3.43
CA ARG A 4 81.58 6.22 -2.95
C ARG A 4 80.49 6.09 -4.02
N LEU A 5 80.84 5.58 -5.21
CA LEU A 5 79.86 5.24 -6.27
C LEU A 5 80.41 4.31 -7.38
N VAL A 6 81.43 3.49 -7.12
CA VAL A 6 81.82 2.35 -7.96
C VAL A 6 82.40 1.25 -7.05
N ALA A 7 81.54 0.41 -6.49
CA ALA A 7 81.87 -0.90 -5.92
C ALA A 7 80.57 -1.62 -5.55
N LEU A 8 80.46 -2.90 -5.94
CA LEU A 8 79.37 -3.85 -5.66
C LEU A 8 78.31 -4.06 -6.78
N CYS A 9 78.74 -3.98 -8.03
CA CYS A 9 78.25 -4.89 -9.07
C CYS A 9 79.45 -5.62 -9.66
N GLU A 10 79.85 -6.73 -9.05
CA GLU A 10 80.62 -7.86 -9.63
C GLU A 10 81.06 -8.82 -8.50
N LYS A 11 80.08 -9.44 -7.84
CA LYS A 11 80.27 -10.72 -7.12
C LYS A 11 79.02 -11.59 -7.30
N SER A 12 78.56 -11.67 -8.55
CA SER A 12 77.60 -12.66 -9.04
C SER A 12 78.36 -13.90 -9.50
N GLY A 13 78.64 -14.82 -8.59
CA GLY A 13 79.39 -16.03 -8.94
C GLY A 13 79.86 -16.87 -7.76
N SER A 14 79.02 -17.11 -6.74
CA SER A 14 79.33 -18.15 -5.73
C SER A 14 78.14 -18.70 -4.92
N LEU A 15 76.89 -18.34 -5.23
CA LEU A 15 75.70 -18.89 -4.57
C LEU A 15 74.80 -19.75 -5.46
N ALA A 16 75.19 -20.00 -6.72
CA ALA A 16 74.45 -20.84 -7.65
C ALA A 16 74.73 -22.35 -7.50
N ALA A 17 75.69 -22.77 -6.68
CA ALA A 17 76.10 -24.17 -6.55
C ALA A 17 75.51 -24.90 -5.32
N HIS A 18 74.84 -24.19 -4.39
CA HIS A 18 74.23 -24.81 -3.20
C HIS A 18 72.71 -25.00 -3.31
N SER A 19 72.03 -24.26 -4.21
CA SER A 19 70.58 -24.41 -4.43
C SER A 19 70.23 -25.46 -5.49
N ALA A 20 71.18 -25.85 -6.35
CA ALA A 20 70.98 -26.89 -7.37
C ALA A 20 71.00 -28.33 -6.80
N LYS A 21 71.60 -28.56 -5.62
CA LYS A 21 71.60 -29.86 -4.93
C LYS A 21 70.36 -30.12 -4.05
N LEU A 22 69.55 -29.09 -3.80
CA LEU A 22 68.28 -29.21 -3.07
C LEU A 22 67.07 -29.42 -4.00
N LEU A 23 67.18 -29.10 -5.30
CA LEU A 23 66.11 -29.31 -6.28
C LEU A 23 66.16 -30.67 -7.00
N GLN A 24 67.24 -31.45 -6.83
CA GLN A 24 67.38 -32.78 -7.44
C GLN A 24 67.01 -33.96 -6.52
N ARG A 25 66.54 -33.71 -5.29
CA ARG A 25 66.11 -34.73 -4.32
C ARG A 25 64.60 -34.83 -4.11
N SER A 26 63.78 -34.18 -4.94
CA SER A 26 62.31 -34.33 -4.92
C SER A 26 61.74 -34.91 -6.22
N ALA A 27 62.60 -35.37 -7.13
CA ALA A 27 62.21 -36.10 -8.33
C ALA A 27 62.29 -37.61 -8.06
N HIS A 28 61.36 -38.15 -7.28
CA HIS A 28 60.88 -39.56 -7.26
C HIS A 28 59.89 -39.72 -6.10
N GLY A 29 58.69 -39.14 -6.27
CA GLY A 29 57.53 -39.40 -5.44
C GLY A 29 56.34 -39.68 -6.35
N GLN A 30 55.74 -40.86 -6.22
CA GLN A 30 54.55 -41.26 -6.96
C GLN A 30 53.43 -40.21 -6.77
N VAL A 31 52.91 -39.67 -7.87
CA VAL A 31 51.72 -38.80 -7.84
C VAL A 31 50.50 -39.66 -7.50
N PRO A 32 49.77 -39.40 -6.39
CA PRO A 32 48.54 -40.12 -6.11
C PRO A 32 47.46 -39.76 -7.15
N PRO A 33 46.54 -40.67 -7.49
CA PRO A 33 45.51 -40.39 -8.49
C PRO A 33 44.66 -39.20 -8.07
N PHE A 34 44.43 -38.28 -9.00
CA PHE A 34 43.57 -37.11 -8.84
C PHE A 34 42.18 -37.58 -8.37
N SER A 35 41.88 -37.40 -7.08
CA SER A 35 40.52 -37.60 -6.58
C SER A 35 39.72 -36.35 -6.91
N PRO A 36 38.54 -36.47 -7.56
CA PRO A 36 37.77 -35.30 -7.92
C PRO A 36 37.38 -34.52 -6.65
N PRO A 37 37.42 -33.18 -6.67
CA PRO A 37 37.12 -32.37 -5.50
C PRO A 37 35.72 -32.70 -5.01
N LYS A 38 35.58 -32.92 -3.69
CA LYS A 38 34.29 -33.17 -3.06
C LYS A 38 33.36 -31.98 -3.39
N PRO A 39 32.14 -32.21 -3.89
CA PRO A 39 31.25 -31.12 -4.30
C PRO A 39 30.96 -30.22 -3.10
N THR A 40 31.09 -28.91 -3.30
CA THR A 40 30.79 -27.87 -2.31
C THR A 40 29.33 -27.95 -1.88
N ALA A 41 29.00 -27.42 -0.70
CA ALA A 41 27.64 -27.43 -0.17
C ALA A 41 26.62 -26.82 -1.16
N GLU A 42 27.03 -25.79 -1.91
CA GLU A 42 26.25 -25.13 -2.94
C GLU A 42 25.92 -26.05 -4.12
N VAL A 43 26.88 -26.87 -4.57
CA VAL A 43 26.67 -27.84 -5.66
C VAL A 43 25.75 -28.98 -5.20
N LYS A 44 25.85 -29.40 -3.94
CA LYS A 44 24.94 -30.40 -3.35
C LYS A 44 23.51 -29.84 -3.23
N LEU A 45 23.37 -28.58 -2.81
CA LEU A 45 22.09 -27.90 -2.73
C LEU A 45 21.46 -27.72 -4.12
N ALA A 46 22.24 -27.31 -5.13
CA ALA A 46 21.77 -27.20 -6.50
C ALA A 46 21.29 -28.54 -7.07
N ARG A 47 22.03 -29.63 -6.83
CA ARG A 47 21.61 -30.99 -7.23
C ARG A 47 20.32 -31.43 -6.55
N PHE A 48 20.15 -31.10 -5.27
CA PHE A 48 18.94 -31.40 -4.51
C PHE A 48 17.73 -30.62 -5.02
N ILE A 49 17.89 -29.32 -5.28
CA ILE A 49 16.83 -28.47 -5.84
C ILE A 49 16.39 -28.99 -7.21
N VAL A 50 17.34 -29.34 -8.09
CA VAL A 50 17.02 -29.88 -9.42
C VAL A 50 16.32 -31.24 -9.32
N ALA A 51 16.77 -32.12 -8.43
CA ALA A 51 16.18 -33.44 -8.21
C ALA A 51 14.72 -33.37 -7.71
N ILE A 52 14.34 -32.32 -6.97
CA ILE A 52 12.96 -32.10 -6.49
C ILE A 52 12.12 -31.35 -7.52
N SER A 53 12.72 -30.41 -8.26
CA SER A 53 11.99 -29.57 -9.20
C SER A 53 11.45 -30.36 -10.38
N ILE A 54 12.18 -31.36 -10.89
CA ILE A 54 11.76 -32.15 -12.06
C ILE A 54 10.49 -32.99 -11.76
N PRO A 55 10.43 -33.78 -10.68
CA PRO A 55 9.20 -34.49 -10.30
C PRO A 55 8.04 -33.55 -10.00
N LEU A 56 8.29 -32.40 -9.36
CA LEU A 56 7.25 -31.43 -9.04
C LEU A 56 6.63 -30.80 -10.29
N ILE A 57 7.45 -30.43 -11.27
CA ILE A 57 6.97 -29.93 -12.57
C ILE A 57 6.17 -31.03 -13.29
N GLY A 58 6.65 -32.28 -13.26
CA GLY A 58 5.92 -33.42 -13.82
C GLY A 58 4.55 -33.64 -13.15
N PHE A 59 4.49 -33.54 -11.82
CA PHE A 59 3.24 -33.67 -11.07
C PHE A 59 2.27 -32.51 -11.34
N LEU A 60 2.74 -31.26 -11.35
CA LEU A 60 1.92 -30.09 -11.68
C LEU A 60 1.42 -30.12 -13.13
N GLY A 61 2.26 -30.58 -14.06
CA GLY A 61 1.88 -30.83 -15.44
C GLY A 61 0.81 -31.92 -15.57
N TYR A 62 0.97 -33.03 -14.84
CA TYR A 62 -0.03 -34.09 -14.80
C TYR A 62 -1.36 -33.63 -14.19
N GLN A 63 -1.32 -32.83 -13.13
CA GLN A 63 -2.55 -32.27 -12.53
C GLN A 63 -3.24 -31.29 -13.48
N SER A 64 -2.47 -30.45 -14.18
CA SER A 64 -3.03 -29.55 -15.20
C SER A 64 -3.65 -30.34 -16.36
N TYR A 65 -2.98 -31.39 -16.85
CA TYR A 65 -3.51 -32.29 -17.87
C TYR A 65 -4.80 -32.99 -17.42
N ARG A 66 -4.86 -33.45 -16.16
CA ARG A 66 -6.07 -34.08 -15.61
C ARG A 66 -7.25 -33.13 -15.57
N VAL A 67 -7.05 -31.92 -15.05
CA VAL A 67 -8.09 -30.88 -15.02
C VAL A 67 -8.53 -30.52 -16.44
N GLU A 68 -7.58 -30.42 -17.38
CA GLU A 68 -7.87 -30.16 -18.78
C GLU A 68 -8.72 -31.26 -19.42
N LYS A 69 -8.39 -32.53 -19.18
CA LYS A 69 -9.16 -33.69 -19.66
C LYS A 69 -10.54 -33.80 -19.03
N GLU A 70 -10.69 -33.35 -17.78
CA GLU A 70 -12.00 -33.25 -17.14
C GLU A 70 -12.85 -32.21 -17.88
N HIS A 71 -12.32 -31.03 -18.22
CA HIS A 71 -13.06 -29.98 -18.93
C HIS A 71 -13.64 -30.40 -20.30
N GLU A 72 -13.10 -31.42 -20.98
CA GLU A 72 -13.70 -31.98 -22.22
C GLU A 72 -15.03 -32.71 -22.00
N ASN A 73 -15.41 -32.98 -20.75
CA ASN A 73 -16.63 -33.73 -20.40
C ASN A 73 -17.79 -32.84 -19.94
N HIS A 74 -17.62 -31.52 -19.96
CA HIS A 74 -18.67 -30.56 -19.61
C HIS A 74 -18.72 -29.45 -20.66
N PRO A 75 -19.90 -28.88 -20.94
CA PRO A 75 -20.01 -27.74 -21.83
C PRO A 75 -19.29 -26.52 -21.23
N ARG A 76 -18.68 -25.69 -22.09
CA ARG A 76 -18.06 -24.43 -21.68
C ARG A 76 -19.13 -23.40 -21.28
N ASP A 77 -18.77 -22.49 -20.38
CA ASP A 77 -19.64 -21.38 -20.01
C ASP A 77 -19.91 -20.46 -21.21
N PRO A 78 -21.13 -19.89 -21.31
CA PRO A 78 -21.45 -18.95 -22.38
C PRO A 78 -20.65 -17.65 -22.23
N TYR A 79 -20.18 -17.12 -23.35
CA TYR A 79 -19.51 -15.82 -23.36
C TYR A 79 -20.54 -14.71 -23.06
N ILE A 80 -20.24 -13.89 -22.05
CA ILE A 80 -21.02 -12.69 -21.72
C ILE A 80 -20.19 -11.47 -22.08
N ASP A 81 -20.74 -10.63 -22.96
CA ASP A 81 -20.10 -9.40 -23.37
C ASP A 81 -20.32 -8.28 -22.34
N TYR A 82 -19.24 -7.60 -21.94
CA TYR A 82 -19.27 -6.52 -20.95
C TYR A 82 -18.57 -5.27 -21.50
N ASP A 83 -19.34 -4.21 -21.78
CA ASP A 83 -18.89 -2.96 -22.42
C ASP A 83 -17.70 -2.25 -21.73
N HIS A 84 -17.47 -2.49 -20.43
CA HIS A 84 -16.40 -1.84 -19.68
C HIS A 84 -15.02 -2.53 -19.82
N LEU A 85 -14.96 -3.77 -20.34
CA LEU A 85 -13.69 -4.50 -20.56
C LEU A 85 -12.90 -4.01 -21.80
N TYR A 86 -13.47 -3.06 -22.55
CA TYR A 86 -12.94 -2.50 -23.80
C TYR A 86 -12.08 -1.23 -23.61
N ALA A 87 -12.12 -0.60 -22.43
CA ALA A 87 -11.58 0.75 -22.23
C ALA A 87 -10.04 0.87 -22.26
N HIS A 88 -9.29 -0.22 -22.03
CA HIS A 88 -7.84 -0.15 -21.79
C HIS A 88 -6.93 -0.70 -22.91
N ARG A 89 -7.45 -1.15 -24.06
CA ARG A 89 -6.66 -1.93 -25.03
C ARG A 89 -6.22 -1.22 -26.32
N LYS A 90 -6.70 -0.01 -26.62
CA LYS A 90 -6.25 0.77 -27.82
C LYS A 90 -4.78 1.22 -27.80
N ALA A 91 -4.01 0.95 -26.75
CA ALA A 91 -2.69 1.55 -26.52
C ALA A 91 -1.48 0.58 -26.55
N ARG A 92 -1.62 -0.71 -26.86
CA ARG A 92 -0.47 -1.63 -26.91
C ARG A 92 -0.49 -2.53 -28.15
N ARG A 93 0.59 -2.47 -28.94
CA ARG A 93 0.88 -3.45 -30.00
C ARG A 93 1.23 -4.79 -29.33
N LEU A 94 0.27 -5.71 -29.29
CA LEU A 94 0.51 -7.12 -28.96
C LEU A 94 1.21 -7.79 -30.16
N PRO A 95 1.98 -8.88 -29.95
CA PRO A 95 2.81 -9.47 -31.01
C PRO A 95 2.03 -9.95 -32.25
N TYR A 96 0.72 -10.20 -32.12
CA TYR A 96 -0.17 -10.55 -33.25
C TYR A 96 -0.64 -9.34 -34.09
N GLY A 97 -0.30 -8.12 -33.68
CA GLY A 97 -0.60 -6.89 -34.44
C GLY A 97 -2.07 -6.45 -34.44
N ASP A 98 -3.02 -7.32 -34.04
CA ASP A 98 -4.46 -7.06 -34.03
C ASP A 98 -4.93 -6.24 -32.81
N GLY A 99 -4.11 -6.13 -31.75
CA GLY A 99 -4.44 -5.39 -30.53
C GLY A 99 -5.51 -6.05 -29.65
N ILE A 100 -5.94 -7.28 -29.98
CA ILE A 100 -7.02 -8.00 -29.29
C ILE A 100 -6.49 -9.32 -28.69
N ARG A 101 -5.68 -10.08 -29.45
CA ARG A 101 -5.13 -11.38 -29.00
C ARG A 101 -3.86 -11.21 -28.17
N THR A 102 -3.81 -11.85 -27.01
CA THR A 102 -2.60 -11.89 -26.15
C THR A 102 -1.62 -12.96 -26.66
N PRO A 103 -0.31 -12.90 -26.30
CA PRO A 103 0.69 -13.93 -26.64
C PRO A 103 0.31 -15.38 -26.26
N PHE A 104 -0.68 -15.54 -25.39
CA PHE A 104 -1.13 -16.83 -24.84
C PHE A 104 -2.60 -17.11 -25.21
N HIS A 105 -3.10 -16.47 -26.26
CA HIS A 105 -4.49 -16.60 -26.69
C HIS A 105 -4.78 -18.02 -27.19
N ASN A 106 -5.72 -18.71 -26.52
CA ASN A 106 -6.27 -19.97 -26.97
C ASN A 106 -7.65 -19.73 -27.61
N PRO A 107 -7.81 -19.93 -28.94
CA PRO A 107 -9.07 -19.73 -29.66
C PRO A 107 -10.28 -20.48 -29.08
N TYR A 108 -10.03 -21.57 -28.36
CA TYR A 108 -11.07 -22.39 -27.73
C TYR A 108 -11.49 -21.87 -26.34
N ARG A 109 -10.54 -21.43 -25.49
CA ARG A 109 -10.82 -21.07 -24.08
C ARG A 109 -10.90 -19.57 -23.82
N ASN A 110 -10.31 -18.75 -24.66
CA ASN A 110 -10.28 -17.31 -24.47
C ASN A 110 -11.26 -16.68 -25.44
N ALA A 111 -12.42 -16.26 -24.94
CA ALA A 111 -13.34 -15.47 -25.74
C ALA A 111 -12.74 -14.09 -26.00
N LEU A 112 -12.92 -13.62 -27.23
CA LEU A 112 -12.50 -12.29 -27.65
C LEU A 112 -13.67 -11.31 -27.49
N PRO A 113 -13.40 -10.10 -26.95
CA PRO A 113 -14.43 -9.07 -26.84
C PRO A 113 -15.11 -8.75 -28.18
N GLY A 114 -16.44 -8.86 -28.25
CA GLY A 114 -17.25 -8.58 -29.44
C GLY A 114 -17.25 -9.66 -30.52
N ILE A 115 -16.40 -10.69 -30.38
CA ILE A 115 -16.29 -11.83 -31.30
C ILE A 115 -16.78 -13.13 -30.61
N GLY A 116 -16.61 -13.24 -29.30
CA GLY A 116 -16.86 -14.46 -28.55
C GLY A 116 -15.71 -15.46 -28.71
N TYR A 117 -16.01 -16.74 -28.50
CA TYR A 117 -15.03 -17.81 -28.70
C TYR A 117 -14.83 -18.09 -30.19
N GLU A 118 -13.58 -18.25 -30.61
CA GLU A 118 -13.25 -18.43 -32.03
C GLU A 118 -13.39 -19.88 -32.52
N ALA A 119 -13.34 -20.86 -31.60
CA ALA A 119 -13.54 -22.27 -31.93
C ALA A 119 -14.85 -22.84 -31.32
N GLU A 120 -15.44 -23.82 -32.01
CA GLU A 120 -16.56 -24.61 -31.48
C GLU A 120 -16.13 -25.37 -30.22
N ASP A 121 -17.09 -25.62 -29.33
CA ASP A 121 -16.85 -26.36 -28.09
C ASP A 121 -16.56 -27.85 -28.41
N PRO A 122 -15.36 -28.40 -28.10
CA PRO A 122 -15.01 -29.81 -28.17
C PRO A 122 -16.01 -30.73 -27.49
N TYR A 123 -16.68 -30.30 -26.41
CA TYR A 123 -17.77 -31.07 -25.81
C TYR A 123 -18.94 -31.23 -26.79
N VAL A 124 -19.35 -30.13 -27.42
CA VAL A 124 -20.40 -30.11 -28.44
C VAL A 124 -19.98 -30.95 -29.66
N THR A 125 -18.73 -30.80 -30.11
CA THR A 125 -18.18 -31.58 -31.23
C THR A 125 -18.12 -33.08 -30.91
N LYS A 126 -17.75 -33.44 -29.67
CA LYS A 126 -17.73 -34.82 -29.17
C LYS A 126 -19.13 -35.42 -29.04
N MET A 127 -20.11 -34.67 -28.55
CA MET A 127 -21.52 -35.11 -28.47
C MET A 127 -22.13 -35.30 -29.85
N LYS A 128 -21.88 -34.36 -30.79
CA LYS A 128 -22.26 -34.48 -32.21
C LYS A 128 -21.63 -35.72 -32.86
N ALA A 129 -20.34 -35.99 -32.61
CA ALA A 129 -19.66 -37.18 -33.12
C ALA A 129 -20.20 -38.50 -32.54
N GLN A 130 -20.84 -38.46 -31.37
CA GLN A 130 -21.50 -39.60 -30.72
C GLN A 130 -23.00 -39.70 -31.04
N GLY A 131 -23.53 -38.83 -31.92
CA GLY A 131 -24.93 -38.83 -32.33
C GLY A 131 -25.91 -38.39 -31.24
N LYS A 132 -25.46 -37.63 -30.23
CA LYS A 132 -26.29 -37.13 -29.11
C LYS A 132 -26.51 -35.63 -29.21
N ASP A 133 -27.71 -35.17 -28.83
CA ASP A 133 -28.02 -33.74 -28.77
C ASP A 133 -27.37 -33.10 -27.51
N PRO A 134 -26.49 -32.11 -27.68
CA PRO A 134 -25.81 -31.43 -26.56
C PRO A 134 -26.77 -30.66 -25.63
N GLU A 135 -27.95 -30.23 -26.08
CA GLU A 135 -28.89 -29.47 -25.22
C GLU A 135 -29.69 -30.38 -24.26
N GLU A 136 -30.06 -31.59 -24.66
CA GLU A 136 -30.79 -32.54 -23.78
C GLU A 136 -29.91 -33.10 -22.66
N THR A 137 -28.58 -33.15 -22.85
CA THR A 137 -27.65 -33.79 -21.90
C THR A 137 -27.15 -32.82 -20.80
N SER A 138 -27.22 -31.51 -21.05
CA SER A 138 -26.78 -30.46 -20.11
C SER A 138 -27.66 -30.37 -18.85
N CYS A 139 -28.97 -30.64 -18.98
CA CYS A 139 -29.94 -30.48 -17.91
C CYS A 139 -29.78 -31.51 -16.77
N CYS A 140 -29.15 -32.67 -17.04
CA CYS A 140 -28.96 -33.73 -16.04
C CYS A 140 -27.73 -33.54 -15.13
N LEU A 141 -26.73 -32.74 -15.52
CA LEU A 141 -25.47 -32.60 -14.78
C LEU A 141 -25.48 -31.48 -13.73
N MET A 142 -26.39 -30.50 -13.83
CA MET A 142 -26.52 -29.42 -12.83
C MET A 142 -27.17 -29.86 -11.49
N CYS A 143 -27.60 -31.12 -11.37
CA CYS A 143 -28.23 -31.66 -10.15
C CYS A 143 -27.27 -32.50 -9.27
N ASP A 144 -26.00 -32.71 -9.62
CA ASP A 144 -25.04 -33.40 -8.74
C ASP A 144 -24.36 -32.39 -7.80
N SER A 145 -24.63 -32.52 -6.50
CA SER A 145 -24.37 -31.52 -5.44
C SER A 145 -22.89 -31.36 -5.04
N ARG A 146 -21.93 -31.63 -5.93
CA ARG A 146 -20.50 -31.67 -5.62
C ARG A 146 -19.67 -30.49 -6.15
N TYR A 147 -20.27 -29.55 -6.87
CA TYR A 147 -19.54 -28.48 -7.57
C TYR A 147 -19.93 -27.02 -7.23
N VAL A 148 -20.54 -26.76 -6.06
CA VAL A 148 -20.74 -25.38 -5.60
C VAL A 148 -19.54 -24.91 -4.77
N LYS A 149 -18.53 -24.32 -5.41
CA LYS A 149 -17.51 -23.50 -4.72
C LYS A 149 -17.86 -22.02 -4.84
N PHE A 150 -17.95 -21.40 -3.67
CA PHE A 150 -18.30 -20.00 -3.41
C PHE A 150 -17.40 -18.99 -4.14
N THR A 151 -18.03 -18.07 -4.89
CA THR A 151 -17.55 -16.70 -5.12
C THR A 151 -18.66 -15.71 -4.69
N PRO A 152 -18.38 -14.72 -3.82
CA PRO A 152 -19.42 -13.84 -3.31
C PRO A 152 -19.52 -12.57 -4.15
N PHE A 153 -20.02 -12.65 -5.38
CA PHE A 153 -20.54 -11.49 -6.11
C PHE A 153 -21.55 -11.98 -7.16
N HIS A 154 -22.75 -11.37 -7.16
CA HIS A 154 -23.98 -11.72 -7.90
C HIS A 154 -25.04 -12.51 -7.13
N ARG A 155 -25.77 -11.80 -6.24
CA ARG A 155 -27.20 -12.06 -6.02
C ARG A 155 -28.00 -11.15 -6.94
N ASN A 156 -28.99 -11.73 -7.62
CA ASN A 156 -30.11 -11.14 -8.38
C ASN A 156 -30.05 -11.30 -9.89
N VAL A 157 -30.27 -12.52 -10.40
CA VAL A 157 -31.24 -12.79 -11.48
C VAL A 157 -31.69 -14.25 -11.35
N ALA A 158 -32.88 -14.50 -10.80
CA ALA A 158 -33.61 -15.74 -11.03
C ALA A 158 -35.09 -15.54 -10.64
N ARG A 159 -35.94 -15.30 -11.65
CA ARG A 159 -37.39 -15.53 -11.56
C ARG A 159 -37.82 -16.32 -12.78
N ARG A 160 -38.53 -17.42 -12.51
CA ARG A 160 -39.22 -18.37 -13.42
C ARG A 160 -38.24 -19.24 -14.21
N SER A 161 -38.29 -20.56 -14.12
CA SER A 161 -39.45 -21.43 -14.38
C SER A 161 -39.41 -22.75 -13.59
N SER A 162 -40.59 -23.35 -13.50
CA SER A 162 -41.00 -24.57 -12.80
C SER A 162 -40.41 -25.87 -13.36
N CYS A 163 -39.89 -26.72 -12.47
CA CYS A 163 -39.91 -28.18 -12.62
C CYS A 163 -40.18 -28.85 -11.27
N LEU A 164 -41.32 -29.52 -11.16
CA LEU A 164 -41.71 -30.42 -10.08
C LEU A 164 -41.06 -31.80 -10.33
N SER A 165 -40.45 -32.41 -9.31
CA SER A 165 -40.63 -33.84 -9.01
C SER A 165 -39.89 -34.25 -7.73
N THR A 166 -40.58 -35.12 -7.00
CA THR A 166 -40.36 -35.80 -5.70
C THR A 166 -39.17 -36.75 -5.57
N ARG A 167 -38.91 -37.15 -4.29
CA ARG A 167 -37.99 -38.19 -3.73
C ARG A 167 -36.59 -37.67 -3.38
N GLY A 168 -35.95 -38.05 -2.29
CA GLY A 168 -36.24 -38.91 -1.15
C GLY A 168 -34.99 -38.90 -0.26
N SER A 169 -35.19 -39.04 1.04
CA SER A 169 -34.17 -39.09 2.09
C SER A 169 -33.13 -40.21 1.89
N THR A 170 -31.86 -39.93 2.14
CA THR A 170 -30.91 -40.86 2.79
C THR A 170 -29.75 -40.09 3.43
N GLU A 171 -29.59 -40.27 4.74
CA GLU A 171 -28.37 -39.98 5.49
C GLU A 171 -27.23 -40.88 5.02
N VAL A 172 -26.01 -40.34 4.94
CA VAL A 172 -24.78 -41.12 5.11
C VAL A 172 -23.79 -40.29 5.93
N ASN A 173 -23.51 -40.79 7.14
CA ASN A 173 -22.38 -40.44 7.98
C ASN A 173 -21.08 -40.89 7.33
N GLU A 174 -20.09 -40.00 7.15
CA GLU A 174 -18.68 -40.41 7.22
C GLU A 174 -17.80 -39.36 7.91
N THR A 175 -17.12 -39.86 8.94
CA THR A 175 -16.11 -39.25 9.78
C THR A 175 -14.83 -38.87 9.01
N VAL A 176 -14.32 -37.66 9.22
CA VAL A 176 -12.98 -37.24 8.77
C VAL A 176 -12.08 -37.02 9.99
N PRO A 177 -10.89 -37.65 10.07
CA PRO A 177 -9.98 -37.48 11.18
C PRO A 177 -9.21 -36.15 11.11
N THR A 178 -8.98 -35.59 12.29
CA THR A 178 -8.13 -34.45 12.57
C THR A 178 -6.68 -34.68 12.12
N VAL A 179 -6.17 -33.85 11.20
CA VAL A 179 -4.73 -33.53 11.12
C VAL A 179 -4.57 -32.01 11.02
N LEU A 180 -4.24 -31.42 12.16
CA LEU A 180 -3.66 -30.10 12.30
C LEU A 180 -2.19 -30.14 11.85
N ILE A 181 -1.74 -29.06 11.21
CA ILE A 181 -0.39 -28.42 11.26
C ILE A 181 0.10 -27.98 9.86
N PHE A 182 0.49 -26.69 9.76
CA PHE A 182 0.96 -25.88 8.61
C PHE A 182 -0.10 -25.25 7.68
N ARG A 183 -0.90 -24.33 8.24
CA ARG A 183 -1.26 -23.10 7.53
C ARG A 183 -0.25 -22.02 7.90
N SER A 184 0.44 -21.43 6.91
CA SER A 184 1.03 -20.06 6.89
C SER A 184 2.32 -20.03 6.07
N ILE A 185 2.25 -19.94 4.74
CA ILE A 185 3.28 -19.27 3.93
C ILE A 185 2.58 -18.47 2.83
N HIS A 186 2.58 -17.15 2.98
CA HIS A 186 2.20 -16.18 1.96
C HIS A 186 3.32 -16.11 0.89
N PRO A 187 3.01 -15.84 -0.39
CA PRO A 187 3.97 -15.95 -1.50
C PRO A 187 4.79 -14.66 -1.62
N TYR A 188 5.77 -14.46 -0.75
CA TYR A 188 6.82 -13.43 -0.92
C TYR A 188 8.14 -13.95 -0.37
N ALA A 189 8.63 -15.04 -0.96
CA ALA A 189 9.98 -15.51 -0.76
C ALA A 189 10.43 -16.29 -1.98
N LEU A 190 10.61 -15.62 -3.13
CA LEU A 190 11.36 -16.10 -4.31
C LEU A 190 11.45 -14.97 -5.37
N SER A 191 12.21 -13.90 -5.08
CA SER A 191 12.52 -12.83 -6.06
C SER A 191 14.01 -12.71 -6.38
N ARG A 192 14.77 -13.80 -6.25
CA ARG A 192 16.18 -13.86 -6.68
C ARG A 192 16.50 -15.10 -7.51
N VAL A 193 15.75 -15.31 -8.60
CA VAL A 193 16.19 -16.02 -9.82
C VAL A 193 15.37 -15.47 -10.99
N PRO A 194 15.91 -14.64 -11.89
CA PRO A 194 15.15 -14.25 -13.08
C PRO A 194 15.16 -15.40 -14.10
N PHE A 195 14.01 -15.61 -14.75
CA PHE A 195 13.83 -16.32 -16.03
C PHE A 195 13.55 -17.84 -16.11
N LEU A 196 13.32 -18.58 -15.01
CA LEU A 196 13.05 -20.05 -15.11
C LEU A 196 11.70 -20.56 -14.57
N MET A 197 10.79 -19.68 -14.11
CA MET A 197 9.47 -20.09 -13.59
C MET A 197 8.26 -19.61 -14.38
N THR A 198 8.43 -19.21 -15.65
CA THR A 198 7.30 -18.82 -16.52
C THR A 198 6.96 -19.87 -17.59
N ILE A 199 7.40 -21.13 -17.40
CA ILE A 199 7.13 -22.23 -18.35
C ILE A 199 6.14 -23.26 -17.77
N ALA A 200 5.76 -23.17 -16.49
CA ALA A 200 4.98 -24.22 -15.81
C ALA A 200 3.44 -23.99 -15.76
N PHE A 201 2.91 -22.94 -16.40
CA PHE A 201 1.46 -22.70 -16.47
C PHE A 201 1.06 -22.32 -17.90
N SER A 202 0.99 -23.31 -18.79
CA SER A 202 0.35 -23.16 -20.10
C SER A 202 -0.46 -24.42 -20.44
N PRO A 203 -1.71 -24.31 -20.90
CA PRO A 203 -2.59 -25.44 -21.24
C PRO A 203 -2.42 -25.90 -22.71
N SER A 204 -1.22 -25.86 -23.28
CA SER A 204 -0.96 -26.34 -24.65
C SER A 204 0.28 -27.23 -24.70
N VAL A 205 0.12 -28.48 -24.28
CA VAL A 205 1.19 -29.49 -24.23
C VAL A 205 1.20 -30.30 -25.51
N THR A 206 1.74 -29.75 -26.61
CA THR A 206 2.19 -30.58 -27.75
C THR A 206 3.41 -30.04 -28.50
N GLU A 207 3.74 -28.74 -28.44
CA GLU A 207 4.87 -28.19 -29.22
C GLU A 207 6.02 -27.56 -28.40
N CYS A 208 5.86 -27.34 -27.08
CA CYS A 208 6.83 -26.56 -26.30
C CYS A 208 7.88 -27.35 -25.49
N VAL A 209 7.80 -28.68 -25.44
CA VAL A 209 8.70 -29.50 -24.61
C VAL A 209 10.15 -29.59 -25.14
N PRO A 210 10.42 -29.65 -26.46
CA PRO A 210 11.80 -29.73 -26.96
C PRO A 210 12.62 -28.44 -26.78
N LEU A 211 11.97 -27.27 -26.90
CA LEU A 211 12.63 -25.95 -26.84
C LEU A 211 13.04 -25.54 -25.43
N ALA A 212 12.23 -25.88 -24.41
CA ALA A 212 12.56 -25.60 -23.02
C ALA A 212 13.77 -26.41 -22.53
N VAL A 213 13.92 -27.66 -22.99
CA VAL A 213 15.05 -28.52 -22.64
C VAL A 213 16.35 -28.03 -23.29
N LEU A 214 16.31 -27.58 -24.54
CA LEU A 214 17.47 -27.03 -25.25
C LEU A 214 18.00 -25.73 -24.60
N LEU A 215 17.10 -24.83 -24.18
CA LEU A 215 17.45 -23.57 -23.52
C LEU A 215 18.11 -23.80 -22.15
N ILE A 216 17.63 -24.78 -21.39
CA ILE A 216 18.20 -25.15 -20.09
C ILE A 216 19.59 -25.77 -20.27
N VAL A 217 19.80 -26.63 -21.27
CA VAL A 217 21.11 -27.22 -21.58
C VAL A 217 22.13 -26.15 -22.03
N CYS A 218 21.71 -25.17 -22.83
CA CYS A 218 22.57 -24.06 -23.25
C CYS A 218 22.93 -23.10 -22.11
N LEU A 219 21.99 -22.81 -21.19
CA LEU A 219 22.24 -21.95 -20.04
C LEU A 219 23.16 -22.62 -19.01
N VAL A 220 23.03 -23.93 -18.81
CA VAL A 220 23.94 -24.71 -17.93
C VAL A 220 25.35 -24.78 -18.52
N LYS A 221 25.51 -24.92 -19.85
CA LYS A 221 26.84 -24.85 -20.51
C LYS A 221 27.50 -23.48 -20.36
N ARG A 222 26.73 -22.39 -20.33
CA ARG A 222 27.25 -21.02 -20.20
C ARG A 222 27.63 -20.64 -18.77
N TYR A 223 27.07 -21.33 -17.78
CA TYR A 223 27.29 -21.05 -16.35
C TYR A 223 28.48 -21.82 -15.74
N VAL A 224 29.00 -22.86 -16.42
CA VAL A 224 30.08 -23.72 -15.90
C VAL A 224 31.48 -23.27 -16.35
N SER A 225 31.60 -22.32 -17.28
CA SER A 225 32.89 -21.83 -17.79
C SER A 225 33.15 -20.37 -17.39
N TYR A 226 33.51 -20.11 -16.14
CA TYR A 226 34.16 -18.85 -15.75
C TYR A 226 35.03 -19.05 -14.50
N VAL A 227 36.34 -19.18 -14.72
CA VAL A 227 37.43 -18.93 -13.75
C VAL A 227 38.42 -18.00 -14.47
N PRO A 228 39.01 -16.99 -13.79
CA PRO A 228 39.49 -15.77 -14.43
C PRO A 228 40.97 -15.84 -14.80
N GLU A 229 41.36 -15.19 -15.91
CA GLU A 229 42.75 -14.80 -16.14
C GLU A 229 42.87 -13.29 -16.36
N THR A 230 43.89 -12.76 -15.69
CA THR A 230 44.30 -11.38 -15.50
C THR A 230 44.90 -10.72 -16.74
N VAL A 231 44.82 -9.39 -16.77
CA VAL A 231 45.30 -8.47 -17.82
C VAL A 231 46.83 -8.39 -17.89
N THR A 232 47.39 -8.36 -19.11
CA THR A 232 48.63 -7.63 -19.45
C THR A 232 48.69 -7.23 -20.95
N HIS A 233 49.26 -6.05 -21.19
CA HIS A 233 49.38 -5.30 -22.46
C HIS A 233 50.13 -5.98 -23.62
N CYS A 234 49.80 -5.63 -24.88
CA CYS A 234 50.68 -4.90 -25.85
C CYS A 234 50.28 -5.05 -27.34
N LEU A 235 50.22 -3.89 -28.02
CA LEU A 235 50.70 -3.52 -29.38
C LEU A 235 50.41 -4.37 -30.65
N ALA A 236 49.75 -3.68 -31.59
CA ALA A 236 50.07 -3.47 -33.02
C ALA A 236 50.35 -4.66 -33.96
N SER A 237 49.45 -4.86 -34.94
CA SER A 237 49.71 -4.91 -36.41
C SER A 237 48.48 -5.47 -37.17
N GLY A 238 48.12 -4.86 -38.31
CA GLY A 238 46.87 -5.08 -39.07
C GLY A 238 46.77 -6.39 -39.87
N PRO A 239 46.05 -6.46 -41.03
CA PRO A 239 45.24 -5.44 -41.71
C PRO A 239 43.80 -5.88 -42.08
N SER A 240 43.07 -4.95 -42.72
CA SER A 240 41.78 -5.10 -43.45
C SER A 240 40.48 -4.90 -42.66
N LEU A 241 40.13 -3.62 -42.50
CA LEU A 241 38.74 -3.15 -42.48
C LEU A 241 38.12 -3.27 -43.88
N GLN A 242 36.84 -3.65 -43.93
CA GLN A 242 35.91 -3.10 -44.92
C GLN A 242 34.73 -2.47 -44.19
N CYS A 243 34.64 -1.14 -44.31
CA CYS A 243 33.53 -0.31 -43.87
C CYS A 243 32.35 -0.44 -44.83
N TRP A 244 31.12 -0.35 -44.32
CA TRP A 244 29.98 0.14 -45.08
C TRP A 244 29.43 1.39 -44.39
N SER A 245 29.49 2.50 -45.11
CA SER A 245 28.95 3.81 -44.78
C SER A 245 27.46 3.86 -45.08
N GLY A 246 26.64 4.18 -44.07
CA GLY A 246 25.24 4.57 -44.24
C GLY A 246 24.99 5.88 -43.50
N SER A 247 24.51 6.89 -44.23
CA SER A 247 24.29 8.28 -43.82
C SER A 247 23.28 8.45 -42.67
N PRO A 248 23.36 9.54 -41.88
CA PRO A 248 22.59 9.72 -40.66
C PRO A 248 21.21 10.30 -40.98
N LEU A 249 20.15 9.61 -40.54
CA LEU A 249 18.77 10.09 -40.66
C LEU A 249 18.04 9.92 -39.33
N PHE A 250 18.66 10.36 -38.24
CA PHE A 250 17.96 10.68 -37.00
C PHE A 250 18.66 11.87 -36.34
N SER A 251 17.98 13.01 -36.32
CA SER A 251 18.30 14.09 -35.40
C SER A 251 18.30 13.51 -33.98
N LEU A 252 19.46 13.53 -33.33
CA LEU A 252 19.53 13.36 -31.88
C LEU A 252 18.67 14.47 -31.25
N GLU A 253 17.43 14.14 -30.87
CA GLU A 253 16.89 14.73 -29.64
C GLU A 253 17.97 14.50 -28.59
N LYS A 254 18.46 15.59 -27.99
CA LYS A 254 19.38 15.53 -26.85
C LYS A 254 18.79 14.54 -25.85
N VAL A 255 19.43 13.37 -25.72
CA VAL A 255 19.26 12.51 -24.56
C VAL A 255 19.81 13.35 -23.41
N ILE A 256 18.93 14.06 -22.71
CA ILE A 256 19.26 14.66 -21.42
C ILE A 256 19.53 13.44 -20.54
N ASP A 257 20.79 13.22 -20.15
CA ASP A 257 21.11 12.21 -19.15
C ASP A 257 20.24 12.49 -17.92
N GLU A 258 19.32 11.56 -17.63
CA GLU A 258 18.43 11.68 -16.49
C GLU A 258 19.29 11.72 -15.22
N PRO A 259 19.08 12.70 -14.32
CA PRO A 259 19.96 12.96 -13.20
C PRO A 259 19.87 11.85 -12.15
N GLU A 260 21.00 11.49 -11.56
CA GLU A 260 21.00 10.61 -10.38
C GLU A 260 20.25 11.27 -9.22
N ILE A 261 19.39 10.49 -8.55
CA ILE A 261 18.60 10.97 -7.43
C ILE A 261 19.40 10.93 -6.13
N ILE A 262 19.35 12.06 -5.43
CA ILE A 262 19.90 12.24 -4.10
C ILE A 262 18.76 12.12 -3.10
N PHE A 263 18.90 11.23 -2.11
CA PHE A 263 17.84 11.04 -1.12
C PHE A 263 17.98 11.98 0.08
N PRO A 264 16.86 12.32 0.77
CA PRO A 264 16.88 13.20 1.93
C PRO A 264 17.84 12.77 3.05
N ASP A 265 18.02 11.46 3.23
CA ASP A 265 18.89 10.88 4.25
C ASP A 265 20.38 10.88 3.87
N GLU A 266 20.72 11.09 2.59
CA GLU A 266 22.10 11.20 2.11
C GLU A 266 22.61 12.64 2.19
N SER A 267 21.81 13.60 1.72
CA SER A 267 22.13 15.02 1.80
C SER A 267 20.86 15.87 1.63
N LEU A 268 20.42 16.50 2.73
CA LEU A 268 19.23 17.34 2.73
C LEU A 268 19.37 18.55 1.81
N THR A 269 20.52 19.22 1.84
CA THR A 269 20.78 20.41 1.01
C THR A 269 20.78 20.09 -0.47
N LYS A 270 21.44 19.00 -0.87
CA LYS A 270 21.47 18.59 -2.27
C LYS A 270 20.12 18.07 -2.74
N TRP A 271 19.42 17.27 -1.94
CA TRP A 271 18.07 16.81 -2.26
C TRP A 271 17.09 17.97 -2.43
N ALA A 272 17.12 18.94 -1.51
CA ALA A 272 16.24 20.10 -1.58
C ALA A 272 16.48 20.94 -2.84
N SER A 273 17.74 21.17 -3.21
CA SER A 273 18.08 21.94 -4.41
C SER A 273 17.88 21.18 -5.73
N SER A 274 18.09 19.85 -5.74
CA SER A 274 17.92 19.03 -6.94
C SER A 274 16.47 18.69 -7.25
N SER A 275 15.58 18.74 -6.25
CA SER A 275 14.16 18.40 -6.41
C SER A 275 13.43 19.18 -7.50
N GLU A 276 13.80 20.45 -7.71
CA GLU A 276 13.21 21.29 -8.75
C GLU A 276 13.62 20.84 -10.15
N HIS A 277 14.81 20.26 -10.28
CA HIS A 277 15.30 19.69 -11.53
C HIS A 277 14.55 18.39 -11.87
N TYR A 278 14.28 17.53 -10.88
CA TYR A 278 13.56 16.25 -11.10
C TYR A 278 12.14 16.44 -11.64
N LYS A 279 11.49 17.58 -11.34
CA LYS A 279 10.14 17.92 -11.82
C LYS A 279 10.09 18.35 -13.29
N LEU A 280 11.23 18.72 -13.88
CA LEU A 280 11.31 19.02 -15.32
C LEU A 280 11.17 17.75 -16.17
N PHE A 281 11.41 16.58 -15.57
CA PHE A 281 11.24 15.30 -16.22
C PHE A 281 9.75 14.90 -16.20
N ALA A 282 9.30 14.25 -17.28
CA ALA A 282 7.89 13.89 -17.50
C ALA A 282 7.30 13.09 -16.31
N PRO A 283 5.96 13.02 -16.13
CA PRO A 283 5.31 12.26 -15.05
C PRO A 283 5.79 10.81 -14.92
N ASN A 284 6.21 10.21 -16.04
CA ASN A 284 6.80 8.87 -16.10
C ASN A 284 8.11 8.74 -15.32
N PHE A 285 8.88 9.82 -15.14
CA PHE A 285 10.13 9.83 -14.38
C PHE A 285 9.89 9.58 -12.89
N LEU A 286 8.84 10.19 -12.32
CA LEU A 286 8.51 10.02 -10.90
C LEU A 286 8.23 8.56 -10.56
N LEU A 287 7.54 7.84 -11.45
CA LEU A 287 7.10 6.45 -11.22
C LEU A 287 8.15 5.41 -11.65
N ARG A 288 9.15 5.80 -12.43
CA ARG A 288 10.15 4.87 -12.97
C ARG A 288 11.26 4.64 -11.94
N VAL A 289 11.58 3.36 -11.70
CA VAL A 289 12.78 2.94 -10.98
C VAL A 289 13.91 2.76 -12.00
N GLN A 290 14.99 3.53 -11.87
CA GLN A 290 16.05 3.53 -12.89
C GLN A 290 17.24 2.59 -12.56
N ASN A 291 17.50 2.37 -11.28
CA ASN A 291 18.67 1.63 -10.81
C ASN A 291 18.39 0.87 -9.50
N TYR A 292 19.36 0.07 -9.05
CA TYR A 292 19.23 -0.73 -7.83
C TYR A 292 19.09 0.12 -6.56
N LYS A 293 19.70 1.31 -6.52
CA LYS A 293 19.62 2.25 -5.39
C LYS A 293 18.18 2.74 -5.22
N GLU A 294 17.51 3.09 -6.32
CA GLU A 294 16.10 3.45 -6.36
C GLU A 294 15.18 2.28 -6.04
N LEU A 295 15.46 1.08 -6.57
CA LEU A 295 14.66 -0.10 -6.26
C LEU A 295 14.65 -0.39 -4.75
N LYS A 296 15.82 -0.33 -4.11
CA LYS A 296 15.94 -0.48 -2.67
C LYS A 296 15.14 0.58 -1.91
N ARG A 297 15.09 1.82 -2.43
CA ARG A 297 14.31 2.91 -1.83
C ARG A 297 12.81 2.67 -1.94
N HIS A 298 12.35 2.24 -3.12
CA HIS A 298 10.96 1.84 -3.37
C HIS A 298 10.54 0.69 -2.43
N ASP A 299 11.34 -0.38 -2.36
CA ASP A 299 11.07 -1.54 -1.51
C ASP A 299 11.02 -1.16 -0.02
N ARG A 300 11.93 -0.28 0.43
CA ARG A 300 11.93 0.25 1.80
C ARG A 300 10.66 1.05 2.08
N GLY A 301 10.23 1.89 1.15
CA GLY A 301 8.98 2.64 1.24
C GLY A 301 7.77 1.73 1.46
N SER A 302 7.62 0.78 0.54
CA SER A 302 6.57 -0.22 0.61
C SER A 302 6.57 -0.94 1.95
N ALA A 303 7.73 -1.44 2.41
CA ALA A 303 7.88 -2.23 3.63
C ALA A 303 7.65 -1.48 4.95
N TYR A 304 8.17 -0.26 5.08
CA TYR A 304 8.20 0.46 6.37
C TYR A 304 7.21 1.63 6.46
N HIS A 305 6.73 2.14 5.33
CA HIS A 305 5.82 3.28 5.30
C HIS A 305 4.43 2.93 4.77
N GLY A 306 4.30 1.84 4.00
CA GLY A 306 3.03 1.45 3.38
C GLY A 306 2.64 2.35 2.19
N PHE A 307 3.61 3.05 1.62
CA PHE A 307 3.52 3.89 0.42
C PHE A 307 4.90 3.99 -0.26
N ASP A 308 4.93 4.48 -1.50
CA ASP A 308 6.13 4.60 -2.32
C ASP A 308 7.02 5.78 -1.89
N LEU A 309 8.02 5.48 -1.07
CA LEU A 309 8.99 6.46 -0.59
C LEU A 309 9.83 7.06 -1.72
N LEU A 310 10.15 6.27 -2.77
CA LEU A 310 10.95 6.76 -3.88
C LEU A 310 10.21 7.88 -4.62
N VAL A 311 8.93 7.67 -4.95
CA VAL A 311 8.09 8.67 -5.62
C VAL A 311 7.99 9.94 -4.76
N SER A 312 7.79 9.79 -3.45
CA SER A 312 7.83 10.93 -2.53
C SER A 312 9.17 11.66 -2.57
N ASP A 313 10.29 10.94 -2.51
CA ASP A 313 11.61 11.58 -2.52
C ASP A 313 11.87 12.32 -3.85
N LYS A 314 11.44 11.76 -4.99
CA LYS A 314 11.52 12.43 -6.31
C LYS A 314 10.64 13.67 -6.42
N LEU A 315 9.47 13.69 -5.76
CA LEU A 315 8.60 14.87 -5.69
C LEU A 315 9.24 16.04 -4.95
N GLY A 316 10.13 15.75 -4.00
CA GLY A 316 10.89 16.75 -3.28
C GLY A 316 10.13 17.42 -2.11
N PRO A 317 10.73 18.48 -1.53
CA PRO A 317 10.23 19.15 -0.34
C PRO A 317 9.09 20.14 -0.58
N HIS A 318 8.84 20.57 -1.82
CA HIS A 318 7.79 21.54 -2.12
C HIS A 318 6.86 21.02 -3.21
N ARG A 319 5.56 21.30 -3.08
CA ARG A 319 4.57 21.05 -4.14
C ARG A 319 4.16 22.38 -4.75
N ARG A 320 4.76 22.74 -5.88
CA ARG A 320 4.53 24.03 -6.56
C ARG A 320 3.06 24.27 -6.85
N THR A 321 2.38 23.25 -7.39
CA THR A 321 0.97 23.30 -7.73
C THR A 321 0.26 22.06 -7.20
N LEU A 322 -0.79 22.28 -6.42
CA LEU A 322 -1.81 21.29 -6.13
C LEU A 322 -3.04 21.63 -6.98
N PRO A 323 -3.79 20.63 -7.48
CA PRO A 323 -5.10 20.90 -8.04
C PRO A 323 -5.99 21.51 -6.95
N ASP A 324 -6.69 22.60 -7.28
CA ASP A 324 -7.75 23.11 -6.43
C ASP A 324 -8.96 22.18 -6.56
N THR A 325 -9.16 21.33 -5.56
CA THR A 325 -10.21 20.30 -5.52
C THR A 325 -11.50 20.78 -4.88
N ARG A 326 -11.56 22.07 -4.52
CA ARG A 326 -12.77 22.68 -3.96
C ARG A 326 -13.84 22.80 -5.05
N HIS A 327 -15.10 22.83 -4.61
CA HIS A 327 -16.19 23.15 -5.53
C HIS A 327 -16.03 24.60 -6.03
N PRO A 328 -16.31 24.92 -7.30
CA PRO A 328 -16.11 26.28 -7.84
C PRO A 328 -16.80 27.38 -7.03
N LEU A 329 -17.97 27.08 -6.45
CA LEU A 329 -18.70 28.03 -5.60
C LEU A 329 -17.95 28.39 -4.29
N CYS A 330 -17.04 27.54 -3.80
CA CYS A 330 -16.20 27.87 -2.64
C CYS A 330 -15.26 29.05 -2.90
N LEU A 331 -15.02 29.42 -4.17
CA LEU A 331 -14.21 30.59 -4.53
C LEU A 331 -14.95 31.91 -4.25
N ASN A 332 -16.28 31.87 -4.16
CA ASN A 332 -17.10 33.03 -3.85
C ASN A 332 -17.23 33.27 -2.33
N GLU A 333 -16.79 32.32 -1.50
CA GLU A 333 -16.81 32.45 -0.06
C GLU A 333 -15.67 33.37 0.42
N THR A 334 -16.03 34.44 1.14
CA THR A 334 -15.07 35.38 1.72
C THR A 334 -15.03 35.27 3.23
N TYR A 335 -13.84 35.14 3.80
CA TYR A 335 -13.64 35.00 5.24
C TYR A 335 -12.88 36.21 5.80
N SER A 336 -13.47 36.90 6.77
CA SER A 336 -12.81 38.04 7.45
C SER A 336 -11.73 37.55 8.41
N ILE A 337 -10.49 37.46 7.93
CA ILE A 337 -9.32 36.94 8.67
C ILE A 337 -9.13 37.67 10.01
N GLY A 338 -9.50 38.95 10.10
CA GLY A 338 -9.34 39.76 11.32
C GLY A 338 -10.12 39.26 12.54
N HIS A 339 -11.21 38.52 12.34
CA HIS A 339 -12.10 38.03 13.41
C HIS A 339 -11.93 36.53 13.69
N LEU A 340 -11.10 35.84 12.90
CA LEU A 340 -10.87 34.41 13.07
C LEU A 340 -9.86 34.15 14.20
N PRO A 341 -10.07 33.10 15.01
CA PRO A 341 -9.16 32.73 16.09
C PRO A 341 -7.82 32.23 15.52
N ASN A 342 -6.74 32.41 16.28
CA ASN A 342 -5.45 31.82 15.93
C ASN A 342 -5.40 30.31 16.22
N VAL A 343 -4.48 29.61 15.56
CA VAL A 343 -4.41 28.15 15.58
C VAL A 343 -3.07 27.61 16.03
N SER A 344 -3.10 26.57 16.86
CA SER A 344 -1.97 25.66 17.06
C SER A 344 -2.20 24.40 16.23
N LEU A 345 -1.35 24.16 15.24
CA LEU A 345 -1.34 22.92 14.48
C LEU A 345 -0.58 21.85 15.26
N ILE A 346 -1.19 20.68 15.44
CA ILE A 346 -0.60 19.56 16.16
C ILE A 346 -0.41 18.41 15.17
N ILE A 347 0.84 18.07 14.91
CA ILE A 347 1.24 17.02 13.96
C ILE A 347 2.09 16.01 14.71
N ASN A 348 1.52 14.83 14.94
CA ASN A 348 2.24 13.73 15.57
C ASN A 348 2.81 12.82 14.49
N TYR A 349 4.02 12.34 14.71
CA TYR A 349 4.64 11.37 13.83
C TYR A 349 5.37 10.29 14.60
N TYR A 350 5.39 9.10 14.03
CA TYR A 350 6.17 7.97 14.49
C TYR A 350 6.73 7.26 13.25
N ASN A 351 8.05 7.21 13.12
CA ASN A 351 8.74 6.58 11.98
C ASN A 351 8.21 7.05 10.61
N GLU A 352 7.89 8.33 10.48
CA GLU A 352 7.38 8.87 9.21
C GLU A 352 8.50 9.10 8.20
N ALA A 353 8.14 9.13 6.91
CA ALA A 353 9.07 9.49 5.84
C ALA A 353 9.46 10.98 5.90
N LEU A 354 10.76 11.26 5.84
CA LEU A 354 11.31 12.62 5.94
C LEU A 354 10.81 13.55 4.83
N SER A 355 10.75 13.07 3.58
CA SER A 355 10.24 13.84 2.44
C SER A 355 8.77 14.22 2.59
N VAL A 356 7.96 13.32 3.15
CA VAL A 356 6.52 13.55 3.36
C VAL A 356 6.29 14.59 4.45
N LEU A 357 6.93 14.46 5.61
CA LEU A 357 6.84 15.43 6.71
C LEU A 357 7.31 16.83 6.28
N ILE A 358 8.46 16.92 5.63
CA ILE A 358 8.99 18.19 5.13
C ILE A 358 8.00 18.84 4.16
N ARG A 359 7.47 18.07 3.20
CA ARG A 359 6.52 18.58 2.21
C ARG A 359 5.22 19.07 2.85
N MET A 360 4.72 18.33 3.83
CA MET A 360 3.54 18.73 4.61
C MET A 360 3.76 20.07 5.31
N VAL A 361 4.85 20.22 6.07
CA VAL A 361 5.14 21.44 6.83
C VAL A 361 5.36 22.64 5.90
N ASN A 362 6.10 22.45 4.81
CA ASN A 362 6.28 23.47 3.78
C ASN A 362 4.94 23.90 3.16
N GLY A 363 4.06 22.94 2.84
CA GLY A 363 2.73 23.24 2.29
C GLY A 363 1.85 24.00 3.27
N ILE A 364 1.92 23.68 4.56
CA ILE A 364 1.20 24.40 5.63
C ILE A 364 1.71 25.84 5.72
N ILE A 365 3.03 26.05 5.80
CA ILE A 365 3.63 27.40 5.88
C ILE A 365 3.22 28.23 4.65
N GLN A 366 3.24 27.63 3.47
CA GLN A 366 2.95 28.32 2.22
C GLN A 366 1.46 28.69 2.06
N ARG A 367 0.54 27.82 2.48
CA ARG A 367 -0.91 27.95 2.18
C ARG A 367 -1.75 28.40 3.37
N THR A 368 -1.12 28.75 4.49
CA THR A 368 -1.80 29.21 5.70
C THR A 368 -1.48 30.68 5.96
N PRO A 369 -2.48 31.56 6.13
CA PRO A 369 -2.23 32.95 6.46
C PRO A 369 -1.46 33.10 7.78
N ALA A 370 -0.33 33.81 7.76
CA ALA A 370 0.57 33.97 8.92
C ALA A 370 -0.13 34.56 10.16
N LYS A 371 -1.14 35.42 9.97
CA LYS A 371 -1.94 35.99 11.08
C LYS A 371 -2.75 34.95 11.85
N LEU A 372 -3.14 33.85 11.20
CA LEU A 372 -3.91 32.78 11.83
C LEU A 372 -3.01 31.72 12.45
N LEU A 373 -1.80 31.52 11.90
CA LEU A 373 -0.88 30.48 12.33
C LEU A 373 -0.08 30.92 13.56
N HIS A 374 -0.51 30.47 14.75
CA HIS A 374 0.19 30.77 16.01
C HIS A 374 1.42 29.88 16.19
N GLU A 375 1.27 28.57 15.99
CA GLU A 375 2.38 27.61 16.06
C GLU A 375 2.09 26.30 15.30
N ILE A 376 3.16 25.62 14.89
CA ILE A 376 3.13 24.25 14.38
C ILE A 376 3.93 23.40 15.36
N LEU A 377 3.25 22.50 16.08
CA LEU A 377 3.86 21.54 16.99
C LEU A 377 4.11 20.22 16.24
N LEU A 378 5.38 19.94 15.96
CA LEU A 378 5.85 18.67 15.43
C LEU A 378 6.23 17.77 16.61
N ILE A 379 5.48 16.70 16.80
CA ILE A 379 5.58 15.83 17.97
C ILE A 379 6.08 14.46 17.54
N ASP A 380 7.34 14.19 17.85
CA ASP A 380 7.96 12.89 17.70
C ASP A 380 7.44 11.94 18.79
N ASP A 381 6.66 10.93 18.42
CA ASP A 381 6.21 9.89 19.34
C ASP A 381 7.28 8.80 19.53
N ASN A 382 8.51 9.25 19.83
CA ASN A 382 9.68 8.43 20.07
C ASN A 382 10.01 7.49 18.87
N SER A 383 10.20 8.09 17.70
CA SER A 383 10.64 7.41 16.47
C SER A 383 12.01 6.76 16.62
N ASP A 384 12.24 5.69 15.87
CA ASP A 384 13.54 5.02 15.80
C ASP A 384 14.53 5.87 15.01
N ARG A 385 15.83 5.73 15.30
CA ARG A 385 16.89 6.57 14.75
C ARG A 385 17.01 6.54 13.22
N ASP A 386 16.56 5.44 12.58
CA ASP A 386 16.69 5.22 11.14
C ASP A 386 15.62 5.94 10.28
N PHE A 387 14.64 6.60 10.91
CA PHE A 387 13.52 7.28 10.25
C PHE A 387 13.68 8.81 10.29
N ALA A 388 12.61 9.56 9.98
CA ALA A 388 12.58 11.00 10.22
C ALA A 388 12.76 11.26 11.73
N CYS A 389 13.99 11.60 12.11
CA CYS A 389 14.32 12.02 13.46
C CYS A 389 14.31 13.54 13.57
N GLU A 390 14.03 14.03 14.78
CA GLU A 390 13.97 15.46 15.09
C GLU A 390 15.20 16.25 14.60
N GLU A 391 16.39 15.65 14.66
CA GLU A 391 17.65 16.26 14.23
C GLU A 391 17.64 16.67 12.74
N LYS A 392 17.28 15.74 11.85
CA LYS A 392 17.22 16.01 10.40
C LYS A 392 16.15 17.05 10.05
N LEU A 393 15.02 17.02 10.77
CA LEU A 393 13.98 18.03 10.58
C LEU A 393 14.45 19.42 11.02
N ARG A 394 15.20 19.53 12.13
CA ARG A 394 15.81 20.78 12.59
C ARG A 394 16.88 21.29 11.62
N GLU A 395 17.70 20.40 11.07
CA GLU A 395 18.68 20.72 10.03
C GLU A 395 17.97 21.32 8.80
N TYR A 396 16.95 20.64 8.29
CA TYR A 396 16.16 21.14 7.16
C TYR A 396 15.48 22.47 7.49
N ALA A 397 14.87 22.60 8.68
CA ALA A 397 14.19 23.81 9.11
C ALA A 397 15.12 25.02 9.19
N SER A 398 16.35 24.83 9.68
CA SER A 398 17.39 25.86 9.71
C SER A 398 17.79 26.27 8.29
N MET A 399 18.08 25.29 7.42
CA MET A 399 18.47 25.52 6.04
C MET A 399 17.38 26.20 5.21
N ALA A 400 16.13 25.77 5.34
CA ALA A 400 14.97 26.30 4.63
C ALA A 400 14.38 27.57 5.28
N SER A 401 14.99 28.06 6.37
CA SER A 401 14.53 29.23 7.12
C SER A 401 13.06 29.13 7.54
N TRP A 402 12.67 27.97 8.08
CA TRP A 402 11.33 27.78 8.63
C TRP A 402 11.03 28.84 9.70
N PRO A 403 9.79 29.36 9.73
CA PRO A 403 9.42 30.39 10.69
C PRO A 403 9.51 29.83 12.12
N LYS A 404 9.87 30.69 13.07
CA LYS A 404 10.03 30.33 14.50
C LYS A 404 8.77 29.76 15.16
N VAL A 405 7.62 29.87 14.49
CA VAL A 405 6.35 29.25 14.90
C VAL A 405 6.39 27.72 14.79
N VAL A 406 7.32 27.13 14.03
CA VAL A 406 7.53 25.67 14.01
C VAL A 406 8.34 25.25 15.23
N ARG A 407 7.75 24.38 16.06
CA ARG A 407 8.33 23.88 17.30
C ARG A 407 8.42 22.37 17.24
N PHE A 408 9.56 21.84 17.66
CA PHE A 408 9.83 20.41 17.72
C PHE A 408 9.76 19.93 19.16
N MET A 409 9.09 18.81 19.39
CA MET A 409 8.91 18.19 20.70
C MET A 409 8.95 16.68 20.55
N GLY A 410 9.44 15.97 21.58
CA GLY A 410 9.45 14.51 21.61
C GLY A 410 8.80 13.96 22.88
N THR A 411 8.10 12.84 22.74
CA THR A 411 7.67 12.04 23.90
C THR A 411 8.86 11.25 24.46
N ARG A 412 8.83 10.92 25.75
CA ARG A 412 9.93 10.18 26.41
C ARG A 412 9.97 8.68 26.07
N LYS A 413 8.86 8.18 25.55
CA LYS A 413 8.61 6.79 25.15
C LYS A 413 7.50 6.81 24.11
N ARG A 414 7.34 5.73 23.35
CA ARG A 414 6.22 5.59 22.41
C ARG A 414 4.89 5.54 23.16
N GLU A 415 4.15 6.65 23.14
CA GLU A 415 2.87 6.83 23.82
C GLU A 415 1.69 6.39 22.96
N GLY A 416 1.83 6.43 21.64
CA GLY A 416 0.75 6.19 20.69
C GLY A 416 0.08 7.48 20.21
N LEU A 417 -0.65 7.40 19.08
CA LEU A 417 -1.33 8.54 18.44
C LEU A 417 -2.16 9.34 19.45
N ILE A 418 -2.97 8.62 20.24
CA ILE A 418 -3.96 9.20 21.15
C ILE A 418 -3.29 10.06 22.23
N ARG A 419 -2.34 9.47 22.96
CA ARG A 419 -1.62 10.15 24.04
C ARG A 419 -0.66 11.21 23.52
N ALA A 420 -0.05 11.00 22.36
CA ALA A 420 0.75 12.03 21.71
C ALA A 420 -0.11 13.25 21.33
N ARG A 421 -1.38 13.07 20.92
CA ARG A 421 -2.29 14.20 20.61
C ARG A 421 -2.68 14.93 21.89
N ILE A 422 -2.95 14.21 22.98
CA ILE A 422 -3.18 14.81 24.29
C ILE A 422 -1.94 15.62 24.73
N PHE A 423 -0.75 15.05 24.59
CA PHE A 423 0.50 15.75 24.89
C PHE A 423 0.61 17.05 24.09
N GLY A 424 0.41 17.01 22.77
CA GLY A 424 0.42 18.21 21.93
C GLY A 424 -0.63 19.25 22.30
N ALA A 425 -1.86 18.82 22.55
CA ALA A 425 -2.95 19.70 22.95
C ALA A 425 -2.66 20.48 24.23
N ARG A 426 -1.97 19.84 25.20
CA ARG A 426 -1.57 20.46 26.46
C ARG A 426 -0.41 21.44 26.30
N GLN A 427 0.46 21.25 25.30
CA GLN A 427 1.59 22.13 25.00
C GLN A 427 1.22 23.31 24.08
N ALA A 428 0.14 23.16 23.31
CA ALA A 428 -0.41 24.19 22.44
C ALA A 428 -0.90 25.41 23.24
N SER A 429 -0.81 26.60 22.65
CA SER A 429 -1.13 27.88 23.25
C SER A 429 -2.11 28.74 22.42
N GLY A 430 -2.43 28.32 21.20
CA GLY A 430 -3.45 28.94 20.35
C GLY A 430 -4.88 28.72 20.84
N GLN A 431 -5.81 29.51 20.30
CA GLN A 431 -7.23 29.47 20.66
C GLN A 431 -7.93 28.22 20.13
N VAL A 432 -7.58 27.80 18.91
CA VAL A 432 -8.10 26.60 18.24
C VAL A 432 -6.97 25.59 18.03
N LEU A 433 -7.25 24.32 18.35
CA LEU A 433 -6.38 23.20 18.05
C LEU A 433 -6.78 22.63 16.69
N VAL A 434 -5.80 22.43 15.82
CA VAL A 434 -6.02 21.75 14.53
C VAL A 434 -5.09 20.54 14.47
N PHE A 435 -5.68 19.36 14.47
CA PHE A 435 -4.95 18.11 14.35
C PHE A 435 -4.81 17.73 12.89
N LEU A 436 -3.60 17.32 12.48
CA LEU A 436 -3.32 16.75 11.17
C LEU A 436 -2.42 15.52 11.33
N ASP A 437 -2.71 14.46 10.58
CA ASP A 437 -1.79 13.33 10.47
C ASP A 437 -0.53 13.73 9.68
N SER A 438 0.58 13.03 9.92
CA SER A 438 1.93 13.40 9.45
C SER A 438 2.21 13.16 7.96
N HIS A 439 1.19 12.77 7.20
CA HIS A 439 1.24 12.49 5.76
C HIS A 439 0.05 13.13 5.05
N CYS A 440 -0.15 14.41 5.34
CA CYS A 440 -1.19 15.24 4.76
C CYS A 440 -0.61 16.34 3.85
N GLU A 441 -1.42 16.82 2.91
CA GLU A 441 -1.12 18.04 2.16
C GLU A 441 -2.34 18.94 2.08
N VAL A 442 -2.22 20.16 2.63
CA VAL A 442 -3.33 21.11 2.73
C VAL A 442 -3.56 21.83 1.40
N ASN A 443 -4.82 22.02 0.99
CA ASN A 443 -5.16 22.76 -0.22
C ASN A 443 -5.20 24.29 0.04
N VAL A 444 -5.37 25.08 -1.02
CA VAL A 444 -5.57 26.53 -0.90
C VAL A 444 -6.86 26.84 -0.12
N GLY A 445 -6.80 27.81 0.80
CA GLY A 445 -7.96 28.26 1.58
C GLY A 445 -8.53 27.20 2.53
N TRP A 446 -7.75 26.19 2.91
CA TRP A 446 -8.22 25.07 3.72
C TRP A 446 -8.61 25.45 5.16
N LEU A 447 -7.98 26.45 5.76
CA LEU A 447 -8.11 26.69 7.20
C LEU A 447 -9.33 27.55 7.55
N GLN A 448 -9.58 28.61 6.77
CA GLN A 448 -10.61 29.60 7.06
C GLN A 448 -12.04 29.01 7.18
N PRO A 449 -12.48 28.08 6.31
CA PRO A 449 -13.79 27.44 6.43
C PRO A 449 -13.95 26.62 7.71
N LEU A 450 -12.85 26.13 8.31
CA LEU A 450 -12.90 25.44 9.60
C LEU A 450 -13.06 26.44 10.74
N LEU A 451 -12.28 27.52 10.71
CA LEU A 451 -12.21 28.47 11.82
C LEU A 451 -13.46 29.33 11.96
N ILE A 452 -14.11 29.71 10.85
CA ILE A 452 -15.35 30.48 10.94
C ILE A 452 -16.43 29.71 11.71
N ARG A 453 -16.51 28.39 11.49
CA ARG A 453 -17.49 27.52 12.15
C ARG A 453 -17.22 27.36 13.63
N VAL A 454 -15.95 27.25 14.02
CA VAL A 454 -15.52 27.22 15.43
C VAL A 454 -15.68 28.60 16.10
N ALA A 455 -15.51 29.69 15.35
CA ALA A 455 -15.68 31.05 15.87
C ALA A 455 -17.16 31.39 16.14
N GLU A 456 -18.06 30.93 15.26
CA GLU A 456 -19.52 31.07 15.47
C GLU A 456 -20.01 30.30 16.70
N ASP A 457 -19.44 29.13 16.97
CA ASP A 457 -19.83 28.28 18.10
C ASP A 457 -18.62 27.44 18.55
N PRO A 458 -18.05 27.74 19.73
CA PRO A 458 -16.84 27.08 20.22
C PRO A 458 -17.05 25.61 20.59
N THR A 459 -18.30 25.11 20.60
CA THR A 459 -18.61 23.69 20.87
C THR A 459 -18.58 22.81 19.61
N ARG A 460 -18.35 23.42 18.44
CA ARG A 460 -18.23 22.71 17.17
C ARG A 460 -16.83 22.13 16.98
N VAL A 461 -16.81 20.88 16.54
CA VAL A 461 -15.62 20.23 15.99
C VAL A 461 -15.82 20.12 14.48
N VAL A 462 -14.86 20.64 13.71
CA VAL A 462 -15.04 20.81 12.27
C VAL A 462 -13.92 20.10 11.53
N SER A 463 -14.27 19.20 10.64
CA SER A 463 -13.32 18.41 9.85
C SER A 463 -13.31 18.88 8.39
N PRO A 464 -12.14 18.94 7.72
CA PRO A 464 -12.08 19.15 6.29
C PRO A 464 -12.65 17.93 5.54
N VAL A 465 -12.96 18.11 4.26
CA VAL A 465 -13.05 16.97 3.36
C VAL A 465 -11.65 16.40 3.15
N VAL A 466 -11.52 15.10 3.39
CA VAL A 466 -10.26 14.38 3.28
C VAL A 466 -10.11 13.87 1.85
N ASP A 467 -9.31 14.57 1.07
CA ASP A 467 -8.96 14.20 -0.30
C ASP A 467 -7.94 13.05 -0.32
N HIS A 468 -7.87 12.35 -1.44
CA HIS A 468 -7.03 11.17 -1.58
C HIS A 468 -5.66 11.54 -2.17
N ILE A 469 -4.59 11.18 -1.48
CA ILE A 469 -3.24 11.15 -2.06
C ILE A 469 -2.87 9.69 -2.27
N SER A 470 -2.57 9.34 -3.53
CA SER A 470 -2.21 7.98 -3.91
C SER A 470 -0.96 7.51 -3.17
N PRO A 471 -0.99 6.35 -2.49
CA PRO A 471 0.20 5.82 -1.81
C PRO A 471 1.27 5.34 -2.80
N THR A 472 0.96 5.19 -4.08
CA THR A 472 1.92 4.71 -5.10
C THR A 472 2.41 5.84 -5.99
N THR A 473 1.52 6.73 -6.43
CA THR A 473 1.86 7.80 -7.38
C THR A 473 1.99 9.16 -6.73
N PHE A 474 1.56 9.31 -5.47
CA PHE A 474 1.40 10.59 -4.76
C PHE A 474 0.51 11.61 -5.49
N GLU A 475 -0.26 11.19 -6.49
CA GLU A 475 -1.26 12.02 -7.14
C GLU A 475 -2.32 12.46 -6.12
N TYR A 476 -2.67 13.75 -6.16
CA TYR A 476 -3.70 14.34 -5.31
C TYR A 476 -5.01 14.38 -6.09
N SER A 477 -6.05 13.70 -5.59
CA SER A 477 -7.37 13.65 -6.21
C SER A 477 -8.48 14.07 -5.24
N ALA A 478 -9.48 14.74 -5.78
CA ALA A 478 -10.64 15.18 -5.01
C ALA A 478 -11.44 13.97 -4.50
N SER A 479 -11.79 13.97 -3.22
CA SER A 479 -12.74 13.01 -2.65
C SER A 479 -14.18 13.50 -2.80
N VAL A 480 -15.10 12.54 -2.90
CA VAL A 480 -16.55 12.81 -2.85
C VAL A 480 -16.92 13.30 -1.44
N ILE A 481 -17.74 14.35 -1.38
CA ILE A 481 -18.27 14.89 -0.14
C ILE A 481 -19.17 13.84 0.52
N CYS A 482 -18.89 13.50 1.78
CA CYS A 482 -19.63 12.50 2.54
C CYS A 482 -19.65 12.84 4.03
N ARG A 483 -20.57 12.21 4.76
CA ARG A 483 -20.56 12.20 6.23
C ARG A 483 -19.67 11.06 6.73
N GLY A 484 -19.16 11.17 7.94
CA GLY A 484 -18.56 10.07 8.67
C GLY A 484 -19.58 9.40 9.60
N GLY A 485 -19.51 8.09 9.68
CA GLY A 485 -20.28 7.26 10.59
C GLY A 485 -19.46 6.07 11.08
N PHE A 486 -20.14 5.09 11.64
CA PHE A 486 -19.54 3.82 12.06
C PHE A 486 -20.56 2.69 12.01
N ASP A 487 -20.08 1.45 12.12
CA ASP A 487 -20.89 0.23 12.29
C ASP A 487 -20.96 -0.22 13.77
N TRP A 488 -21.72 -1.27 14.06
CA TRP A 488 -21.85 -1.81 15.43
C TRP A 488 -20.57 -2.41 16.00
N MET A 489 -19.50 -2.55 15.21
CA MET A 489 -18.16 -2.95 15.65
C MET A 489 -17.24 -1.73 15.88
N LEU A 490 -17.78 -0.51 15.82
CA LEU A 490 -17.06 0.76 15.92
C LEU A 490 -15.99 0.96 14.82
N ASN A 491 -16.15 0.32 13.66
CA ASN A 491 -15.33 0.67 12.49
C ASN A 491 -15.90 1.92 11.82
N PHE A 492 -15.05 2.88 11.50
CA PHE A 492 -15.44 4.09 10.78
C PHE A 492 -15.97 3.75 9.38
N GLN A 493 -17.00 4.48 8.94
CA GLN A 493 -17.67 4.31 7.65
C GLN A 493 -17.84 5.67 6.98
N TRP A 494 -17.56 5.74 5.68
CA TRP A 494 -17.91 6.88 4.84
C TRP A 494 -19.37 6.76 4.39
N LEU A 495 -20.20 7.72 4.76
CA LEU A 495 -21.63 7.77 4.45
C LEU A 495 -21.86 8.72 3.28
N TYR A 496 -21.89 8.18 2.07
CA TYR A 496 -22.08 8.95 0.85
C TYR A 496 -23.51 9.44 0.69
N PHE A 497 -23.65 10.66 0.17
CA PHE A 497 -24.95 11.18 -0.23
C PHE A 497 -25.37 10.60 -1.58
N SER A 498 -26.67 10.44 -1.77
CA SER A 498 -27.22 10.13 -3.10
C SER A 498 -27.02 11.30 -4.07
N SER A 499 -26.98 11.03 -5.37
CA SER A 499 -26.76 12.05 -6.40
C SER A 499 -27.78 13.20 -6.37
N SER A 500 -29.00 12.94 -5.89
CA SER A 500 -30.04 13.98 -5.74
C SER A 500 -29.69 15.07 -4.73
N PHE A 501 -28.85 14.77 -3.71
CA PHE A 501 -28.40 15.74 -2.72
C PHE A 501 -27.62 16.88 -3.38
N PHE A 502 -26.82 16.58 -4.40
CA PHE A 502 -25.98 17.56 -5.09
C PHE A 502 -26.72 18.32 -6.21
N LYS A 503 -28.02 18.09 -6.40
CA LYS A 503 -28.83 18.91 -7.32
C LYS A 503 -28.96 20.36 -6.84
N GLU A 504 -28.94 20.55 -5.52
CA GLU A 504 -28.85 21.87 -4.89
C GLU A 504 -27.36 22.25 -4.78
N PRO A 505 -26.84 23.22 -5.57
CA PRO A 505 -25.42 23.50 -5.61
C PRO A 505 -24.84 23.98 -4.28
N THR A 506 -25.66 24.60 -3.41
CA THR A 506 -25.23 25.07 -2.10
C THR A 506 -24.82 23.94 -1.16
N ASN A 507 -25.31 22.71 -1.39
CA ASN A 507 -24.94 21.54 -0.60
C ASN A 507 -23.46 21.12 -0.79
N SER A 508 -22.81 21.60 -1.85
CA SER A 508 -21.37 21.39 -2.08
C SER A 508 -20.48 22.41 -1.37
N VAL A 509 -21.06 23.38 -0.66
CA VAL A 509 -20.37 24.53 -0.06
C VAL A 509 -20.67 24.63 1.44
N ILE A 510 -21.94 24.54 1.80
CA ILE A 510 -22.40 24.75 3.17
C ILE A 510 -21.93 23.59 4.08
N PRO A 511 -21.32 23.89 5.24
CA PRO A 511 -20.97 22.86 6.22
C PRO A 511 -22.18 22.08 6.72
N PHE A 512 -22.02 20.78 6.91
CA PHE A 512 -23.11 19.90 7.34
C PHE A 512 -22.68 19.01 8.51
N ARG A 513 -23.67 18.62 9.31
CA ARG A 513 -23.47 17.76 10.48
C ARG A 513 -23.09 16.34 10.09
N THR A 514 -22.21 15.73 10.88
CA THR A 514 -21.74 14.36 10.68
C THR A 514 -21.84 13.54 11.98
N PRO A 515 -22.32 12.29 11.94
CA PRO A 515 -22.33 11.41 13.12
C PRO A 515 -20.96 11.21 13.76
N ALA A 516 -19.93 11.05 12.94
CA ALA A 516 -18.55 10.89 13.36
C ALA A 516 -17.58 11.62 12.43
N VAL A 517 -16.40 11.92 12.95
CA VAL A 517 -15.24 12.37 12.15
C VAL A 517 -14.24 11.23 11.99
N SER A 518 -13.46 11.22 10.91
CA SER A 518 -12.44 10.19 10.68
C SER A 518 -11.39 10.16 11.78
N GLY A 519 -11.18 11.29 12.46
CA GLY A 519 -10.28 11.46 13.60
C GLY A 519 -8.91 11.99 13.21
N GLY A 520 -8.43 11.75 11.99
CA GLY A 520 -7.12 12.19 11.50
C GLY A 520 -6.97 13.73 11.45
N LEU A 521 -8.05 14.41 11.05
CA LEU A 521 -8.02 15.81 10.68
C LEU A 521 -9.26 16.54 11.22
N PHE A 522 -9.07 17.49 12.14
CA PHE A 522 -10.16 18.35 12.62
C PHE A 522 -9.65 19.59 13.36
N ALA A 523 -10.48 20.62 13.40
CA ALA A 523 -10.33 21.83 14.20
C ALA A 523 -11.31 21.82 15.38
N VAL A 524 -10.84 22.24 16.55
CA VAL A 524 -11.67 22.33 17.77
C VAL A 524 -11.19 23.48 18.65
N ASN A 525 -12.11 24.19 19.30
CA ASN A 525 -11.73 25.18 20.32
C ASN A 525 -10.95 24.50 21.45
N LYS A 526 -9.79 25.05 21.83
CA LYS A 526 -8.92 24.45 22.85
C LYS A 526 -9.63 24.26 24.19
N LYS A 527 -10.36 25.28 24.65
CA LYS A 527 -11.07 25.23 25.94
C LYS A 527 -12.17 24.16 25.90
N PHE A 528 -12.90 24.08 24.80
CA PHE A 528 -13.90 23.04 24.60
C PHE A 528 -13.27 21.64 24.60
N PHE A 529 -12.18 21.43 23.87
CA PHE A 529 -11.47 20.13 23.82
C PHE A 529 -11.08 19.64 25.23
N HIS A 530 -10.55 20.51 26.09
CA HIS A 530 -10.26 20.16 27.49
C HIS A 530 -11.53 19.98 28.33
N HIS A 531 -12.54 20.83 28.16
CA HIS A 531 -13.80 20.76 28.89
C HIS A 531 -14.51 19.42 28.68
N VAL A 532 -14.53 18.92 27.43
CA VAL A 532 -15.13 17.64 27.10
C VAL A 532 -14.22 16.43 27.37
N GLY A 533 -13.04 16.65 28.00
CA GLY A 533 -12.19 15.59 28.53
C GLY A 533 -11.12 15.04 27.58
N GLU A 534 -10.69 15.82 26.56
CA GLU A 534 -9.64 15.43 25.60
C GLU A 534 -9.93 14.07 24.94
N PHE A 535 -8.91 13.29 24.56
CA PHE A 535 -9.12 11.86 24.28
C PHE A 535 -9.04 11.03 25.57
N ASP A 536 -9.54 9.79 25.54
CA ASP A 536 -9.35 8.84 26.64
C ASP A 536 -7.88 8.39 26.76
N PRO A 537 -7.13 8.80 27.80
CA PRO A 537 -5.73 8.44 27.98
C PRO A 537 -5.56 6.95 28.29
N GLY A 538 -6.63 6.24 28.66
CA GLY A 538 -6.63 4.78 28.85
C GLY A 538 -6.67 4.00 27.53
N MET A 539 -6.89 4.67 26.39
CA MET A 539 -6.75 4.05 25.08
C MET A 539 -5.28 3.95 24.66
N ASP A 540 -4.93 2.86 23.98
CA ASP A 540 -3.57 2.56 23.56
C ASP A 540 -3.40 2.74 22.05
N ILE A 541 -2.27 3.32 21.65
CA ILE A 541 -1.76 3.42 20.27
C ILE A 541 -2.75 4.02 19.27
N TRP A 542 -3.73 3.25 18.79
CA TRP A 542 -4.62 3.63 17.71
C TRP A 542 -5.91 2.79 17.72
N GLY A 543 -7.03 3.39 17.31
CA GLY A 543 -8.27 2.71 17.00
C GLY A 543 -9.40 3.12 17.95
N ALA A 544 -10.59 3.31 17.37
CA ALA A 544 -11.84 3.70 18.03
C ALA A 544 -11.82 5.06 18.76
N GLU A 545 -10.68 5.76 18.85
CA GLU A 545 -10.57 7.06 19.51
C GLU A 545 -11.40 8.13 18.80
N ASN A 546 -11.46 8.04 17.48
CA ASN A 546 -12.22 8.93 16.62
C ASN A 546 -13.73 8.75 16.84
N ILE A 547 -14.19 7.51 17.01
CA ILE A 547 -15.59 7.20 17.27
C ILE A 547 -15.99 7.55 18.70
N GLU A 548 -15.15 7.21 19.69
CA GLU A 548 -15.38 7.60 21.09
C GLU A 548 -15.50 9.11 21.24
N PHE A 549 -14.53 9.85 20.68
CA PHE A 549 -14.52 11.30 20.70
C PHE A 549 -15.78 11.87 20.02
N SER A 550 -16.17 11.29 18.88
CA SER A 550 -17.36 11.72 18.13
C SER A 550 -18.65 11.54 18.91
N ILE A 551 -18.88 10.34 19.48
CA ILE A 551 -20.06 10.05 20.28
C ILE A 551 -20.10 10.98 21.49
N ARG A 552 -18.97 11.11 22.20
CA ARG A 552 -18.87 11.94 23.39
C ARG A 552 -19.20 13.41 23.10
N VAL A 553 -18.65 14.00 22.04
CA VAL A 553 -18.92 15.40 21.68
C VAL A 553 -20.42 15.62 21.46
N TRP A 554 -21.08 14.73 20.70
CA TRP A 554 -22.52 14.82 20.45
C TRP A 554 -23.36 14.65 21.73
N LEU A 555 -23.02 13.66 22.56
CA LEU A 555 -23.77 13.40 23.78
C LEU A 555 -23.60 14.53 24.81
N CYS A 556 -22.46 15.19 24.84
CA CYS A 556 -22.11 16.18 25.86
C CYS A 556 -22.26 17.64 25.37
N GLY A 557 -23.19 17.89 24.44
CA GLY A 557 -23.64 19.24 24.08
C GLY A 557 -22.85 19.96 22.97
N GLY A 558 -21.91 19.28 22.30
CA GLY A 558 -21.24 19.79 21.12
C GLY A 558 -21.83 19.26 19.81
N SER A 559 -21.14 19.54 18.71
CA SER A 559 -21.51 19.00 17.40
C SER A 559 -20.29 18.75 16.52
N LEU A 560 -20.45 17.86 15.53
CA LEU A 560 -19.43 17.57 14.53
C LEU A 560 -19.93 18.02 13.16
N GLU A 561 -19.09 18.74 12.41
CA GLU A 561 -19.38 19.22 11.06
C GLU A 561 -18.27 18.84 10.08
N ILE A 562 -18.63 18.64 8.81
CA ILE A 562 -17.69 18.63 7.68
C ILE A 562 -17.83 19.97 6.96
N ALA A 563 -16.70 20.63 6.66
CA ALA A 563 -16.68 21.86 5.86
C ALA A 563 -16.21 21.57 4.42
N PRO A 564 -17.10 21.53 3.41
CA PRO A 564 -16.78 21.14 2.03
C PRO A 564 -15.69 21.97 1.34
N CYS A 565 -15.63 23.27 1.67
CA CYS A 565 -14.64 24.20 1.12
C CYS A 565 -13.25 24.07 1.76
N SER A 566 -13.13 23.32 2.86
CA SER A 566 -11.85 22.93 3.44
C SER A 566 -11.43 21.57 2.90
N ARG A 567 -10.30 21.53 2.19
CA ARG A 567 -9.77 20.33 1.54
C ARG A 567 -8.35 20.04 2.02
N VAL A 568 -8.13 18.83 2.52
CA VAL A 568 -6.80 18.36 2.91
C VAL A 568 -6.61 16.95 2.36
N GLY A 569 -5.55 16.76 1.57
CA GLY A 569 -5.21 15.45 1.03
C GLY A 569 -4.51 14.62 2.08
N HIS A 570 -4.79 13.32 2.10
CA HIS A 570 -4.19 12.37 3.02
C HIS A 570 -3.64 11.16 2.24
N VAL A 571 -2.43 10.71 2.56
CA VAL A 571 -1.85 9.50 1.97
C VAL A 571 -2.52 8.26 2.58
N PHE A 572 -3.46 7.65 1.86
CA PHE A 572 -4.10 6.42 2.30
C PHE A 572 -3.19 5.23 2.03
N ARG A 573 -2.47 4.81 3.07
CA ARG A 573 -1.50 3.71 3.01
C ARG A 573 -2.14 2.41 2.55
N VAL A 574 -1.36 1.58 1.85
CA VAL A 574 -1.79 0.24 1.42
C VAL A 574 -2.03 -0.68 2.62
N TYR A 575 -1.24 -0.50 3.68
CA TYR A 575 -1.40 -1.20 4.95
C TYR A 575 -0.84 -0.34 6.09
N ARG A 576 -1.09 -0.74 7.35
CA ARG A 576 -0.52 -0.10 8.54
C ARG A 576 0.87 -0.65 8.83
N PRO A 577 1.96 0.13 8.74
CA PRO A 577 3.31 -0.41 8.90
C PRO A 577 3.78 -0.51 10.37
N TYR A 578 3.01 0.04 11.32
CA TYR A 578 3.40 0.08 12.71
C TYR A 578 2.83 -1.10 13.49
N ALA A 579 3.71 -1.89 14.10
CA ALA A 579 3.30 -2.93 15.04
C ALA A 579 2.77 -2.29 16.34
N THR A 580 1.76 -2.90 16.94
CA THR A 580 1.37 -2.60 18.33
C THR A 580 2.41 -3.22 19.27
N PRO A 581 2.83 -2.50 20.33
CA PRO A 581 3.69 -3.09 21.35
C PRO A 581 3.07 -4.39 21.89
N LYS A 582 3.85 -5.47 21.90
CA LYS A 582 3.46 -6.80 22.40
C LYS A 582 2.33 -7.52 21.62
N GLY A 583 2.01 -7.08 20.40
CA GLY A 583 0.96 -7.73 19.58
C GLY A 583 -0.45 -7.55 20.13
N ALA A 584 -0.66 -6.61 21.06
CA ALA A 584 -1.97 -6.36 21.64
C ALA A 584 -2.96 -5.83 20.59
N ASN A 585 -4.20 -6.32 20.65
CA ASN A 585 -5.31 -5.83 19.84
C ASN A 585 -5.85 -4.50 20.39
N THR A 586 -5.03 -3.45 20.26
CA THR A 586 -5.34 -2.10 20.78
C THR A 586 -6.67 -1.54 20.26
N PRO A 587 -7.08 -1.71 18.97
CA PRO A 587 -8.37 -1.21 18.51
C PRO A 587 -9.56 -1.84 19.24
N GLU A 588 -9.48 -3.14 19.54
CA GLU A 588 -10.55 -3.84 20.25
C GLU A 588 -10.63 -3.43 21.72
N LYS A 589 -9.48 -3.31 22.40
CA LYS A 589 -9.44 -2.76 23.77
C LYS A 589 -10.06 -1.37 23.83
N ASN A 590 -9.65 -0.47 22.93
CA ASN A 590 -10.14 0.89 22.86
C ASN A 590 -11.64 0.94 22.55
N ALA A 591 -12.10 0.10 21.61
CA ALA A 591 -13.52 -0.04 21.29
C ALA A 591 -14.35 -0.47 22.51
N VAL A 592 -13.88 -1.46 23.29
CA VAL A 592 -14.57 -1.89 24.52
C VAL A 592 -14.63 -0.78 25.57
N ARG A 593 -13.58 0.04 25.70
CA ARG A 593 -13.61 1.23 26.58
C ARG A 593 -14.72 2.19 26.14
N ALA A 594 -14.80 2.50 24.84
CA ALA A 594 -15.83 3.37 24.30
C ALA A 594 -17.24 2.80 24.50
N VAL A 595 -17.43 1.50 24.21
CA VAL A 595 -18.70 0.78 24.36
C VAL A 595 -19.21 0.85 25.79
N ARG A 596 -18.39 0.46 26.76
CA ARG A 596 -18.80 0.38 28.16
C ARG A 596 -19.15 1.75 28.77
N VAL A 597 -18.60 2.84 28.24
CA VAL A 597 -18.86 4.20 28.76
C VAL A 597 -20.01 4.88 28.04
N TRP A 598 -20.16 4.70 26.71
CA TRP A 598 -20.96 5.60 25.88
C TRP A 598 -22.15 4.96 25.16
N LEU A 599 -22.22 3.62 25.05
CA LEU A 599 -23.26 2.96 24.25
C LEU A 599 -24.50 2.51 25.05
N ASP A 600 -24.51 2.68 26.37
CA ASP A 600 -25.63 2.29 27.25
C ASP A 600 -26.09 0.84 26.99
N GLU A 601 -27.40 0.59 26.92
CA GLU A 601 -27.99 -0.72 26.60
C GLU A 601 -27.59 -1.25 25.21
N TYR A 602 -27.13 -0.38 24.31
CA TYR A 602 -26.69 -0.78 22.96
C TYR A 602 -25.29 -1.42 22.97
N ALA A 603 -24.60 -1.44 24.11
CA ALA A 603 -23.35 -2.17 24.28
C ALA A 603 -23.48 -3.65 23.94
N GLU A 604 -24.63 -4.26 24.23
CA GLU A 604 -24.93 -5.65 23.89
C GLU A 604 -24.80 -5.93 22.38
N ARG A 605 -25.06 -4.95 21.52
CA ARG A 605 -24.92 -5.11 20.07
C ARG A 605 -23.48 -5.30 19.65
N PHE A 606 -22.55 -4.53 20.23
CA PHE A 606 -21.13 -4.70 19.96
C PHE A 606 -20.65 -6.09 20.42
N PHE A 607 -21.06 -6.51 21.63
CA PHE A 607 -20.68 -7.81 22.18
C PHE A 607 -21.36 -8.99 21.46
N ALA A 608 -22.51 -8.80 20.82
CA ALA A 608 -23.11 -9.82 19.96
C ALA A 608 -22.24 -10.11 18.73
N TYR A 609 -21.59 -9.09 18.14
CA TYR A 609 -20.62 -9.28 17.05
C TYR A 609 -19.26 -9.79 17.56
N LYS A 610 -18.88 -9.41 18.78
CA LYS A 610 -17.60 -9.80 19.40
C LYS A 610 -17.78 -10.32 20.83
N PRO A 611 -18.27 -11.55 21.03
CA PRO A 611 -18.55 -12.07 22.37
C PRO A 611 -17.29 -12.16 23.26
N SER A 612 -16.14 -12.49 22.68
CA SER A 612 -14.86 -12.57 23.39
C SER A 612 -14.39 -11.22 23.96
N ALA A 613 -14.88 -10.11 23.44
CA ALA A 613 -14.52 -8.78 23.91
C ALA A 613 -15.24 -8.41 25.22
N ALA A 614 -16.32 -9.12 25.59
CA ALA A 614 -17.10 -8.85 26.79
C ALA A 614 -16.30 -9.05 28.09
N SER A 615 -15.41 -10.05 28.11
CA SER A 615 -14.53 -10.36 29.25
C SER A 615 -13.17 -9.65 29.20
N LEU A 616 -12.94 -8.78 28.21
CA LEU A 616 -11.67 -8.09 28.06
C LEU A 616 -11.43 -7.12 29.22
N ASP A 617 -10.26 -7.23 29.85
CA ASP A 617 -9.76 -6.24 30.79
C ASP A 617 -9.26 -5.00 30.02
N VAL A 618 -9.87 -3.86 30.31
CA VAL A 618 -9.57 -2.58 29.66
C VAL A 618 -9.01 -1.55 30.63
N GLY A 619 -8.75 -1.94 31.89
CA GLY A 619 -8.40 -1.03 32.97
C GLY A 619 -9.59 -0.18 33.44
N SER A 620 -9.31 0.80 34.30
CA SER A 620 -10.35 1.66 34.89
C SER A 620 -11.06 2.53 33.85
N LEU A 621 -12.38 2.65 33.99
CA LEU A 621 -13.26 3.53 33.23
C LEU A 621 -13.81 4.69 34.08
N GLN A 622 -13.45 4.74 35.36
CA GLN A 622 -14.08 5.62 36.35
C GLN A 622 -14.02 7.10 35.94
N GLU A 623 -12.85 7.58 35.51
CA GLU A 623 -12.65 8.96 35.06
C GLU A 623 -13.60 9.34 33.90
N ARG A 624 -13.83 8.40 32.97
CA ARG A 624 -14.68 8.62 31.79
C ARG A 624 -16.17 8.58 32.17
N ILE A 625 -16.54 7.70 33.11
CA ILE A 625 -17.90 7.63 33.67
C ILE A 625 -18.22 8.91 34.46
N ASP A 626 -17.30 9.38 35.29
CA ASP A 626 -17.48 10.60 36.10
C ASP A 626 -17.53 11.85 35.22
N LEU A 627 -16.72 11.90 34.17
CA LEU A 627 -16.81 12.93 33.13
C LEU A 627 -18.21 12.98 32.50
N ARG A 628 -18.73 11.82 32.07
CA ARG A 628 -20.06 11.71 31.47
C ARG A 628 -21.16 12.23 32.41
N LYS A 629 -21.10 11.87 33.69
CA LYS A 629 -22.04 12.34 34.73
C LYS A 629 -21.93 13.85 34.95
N ARG A 630 -20.71 14.36 35.11
CA ARG A 630 -20.44 15.78 35.38
C ARG A 630 -20.93 16.69 34.26
N LEU A 631 -20.77 16.26 33.00
CA LEU A 631 -21.22 17.00 31.82
C LEU A 631 -22.70 16.79 31.50
N GLN A 632 -23.42 15.97 32.29
CA GLN A 632 -24.84 15.67 32.09
C GLN A 632 -25.16 15.22 30.65
N CYS A 633 -24.30 14.38 30.08
CA CYS A 633 -24.42 13.99 28.69
C CYS A 633 -25.70 13.18 28.42
N HIS A 634 -26.26 13.32 27.22
CA HIS A 634 -27.40 12.55 26.75
C HIS A 634 -27.12 11.03 26.70
N SER A 635 -28.18 10.24 26.54
CA SER A 635 -28.09 8.79 26.31
C SER A 635 -27.72 8.46 24.86
N PHE A 636 -27.17 7.28 24.64
CA PHE A 636 -26.90 6.78 23.29
C PHE A 636 -28.19 6.58 22.48
N HIS A 637 -29.31 6.29 23.15
CA HIS A 637 -30.63 6.29 22.53
C HIS A 637 -30.95 7.64 21.85
N TRP A 638 -30.68 8.76 22.55
CA TRP A 638 -30.85 10.09 21.98
C TRP A 638 -29.94 10.31 20.76
N TYR A 639 -28.69 9.83 20.81
CA TYR A 639 -27.76 9.91 19.68
C TYR A 639 -28.29 9.18 18.44
N LEU A 640 -28.81 7.97 18.60
CA LEU A 640 -29.42 7.23 17.49
C LEU A 640 -30.67 7.93 16.97
N GLY A 641 -31.50 8.54 17.82
CA GLY A 641 -32.70 9.23 17.39
C GLY A 641 -32.46 10.59 16.70
N ARG A 642 -31.39 11.30 17.07
CA ARG A 642 -31.16 12.70 16.66
C ARG A 642 -29.96 12.93 15.77
N VAL A 643 -28.94 12.06 15.87
CA VAL A 643 -27.66 12.24 15.19
C VAL A 643 -27.44 11.18 14.13
N TYR A 644 -27.68 9.90 14.44
CA TYR A 644 -27.38 8.79 13.53
C TYR A 644 -28.49 7.72 13.44
N PRO A 645 -29.70 8.09 12.96
CA PRO A 645 -30.83 7.17 12.83
C PRO A 645 -30.59 6.01 11.85
N GLU A 646 -29.75 6.21 10.84
CA GLU A 646 -29.43 5.20 9.85
C GLU A 646 -28.69 3.99 10.46
N LEU A 647 -27.90 4.19 11.54
CA LEU A 647 -27.25 3.11 12.28
C LEU A 647 -28.27 2.20 12.98
N ALA A 648 -29.34 2.78 13.51
CA ALA A 648 -30.45 2.03 14.11
C ALA A 648 -31.24 1.25 13.06
N THR A 649 -31.46 1.85 11.88
CA THR A 649 -32.34 1.31 10.82
C THR A 649 -31.73 0.14 10.05
N LYS A 650 -30.39 0.05 9.95
CA LYS A 650 -29.69 -1.11 9.36
C LYS A 650 -30.01 -2.45 10.05
N LEU A 651 -30.65 -2.43 11.22
CA LEU A 651 -31.12 -3.63 11.93
C LEU A 651 -32.47 -4.16 11.43
N VAL A 652 -33.38 -3.28 10.99
CA VAL A 652 -34.74 -3.66 10.59
C VAL A 652 -34.70 -4.55 9.34
N PHE A 653 -33.84 -4.23 8.37
CA PHE A 653 -33.66 -5.06 7.17
C PHE A 653 -32.94 -6.39 7.42
N ALA A 654 -32.10 -6.49 8.47
CA ALA A 654 -31.45 -7.75 8.83
C ALA A 654 -32.36 -8.70 9.61
N LEU A 655 -33.32 -8.17 10.37
CA LEU A 655 -34.30 -8.95 11.14
C LEU A 655 -35.56 -9.29 10.32
N LEU A 656 -35.98 -8.44 9.38
CA LEU A 656 -37.10 -8.69 8.46
C LEU A 656 -36.70 -9.51 7.21
N GLY A 657 -35.43 -9.89 7.10
CA GLY A 657 -34.88 -10.70 6.00
C GLY A 657 -34.50 -12.13 6.39
N LYS A 658 -35.09 -12.68 7.46
CA LYS A 658 -35.03 -14.11 7.80
C LYS A 658 -36.37 -14.78 7.53
#